data_AF-A0A2N0TX32-F1
#
_entry.id   AF-A0A2N0TX32-F1
#
_cell.length_a   1.000
_cell.length_b   1.000
_cell.length_c   1.000
_cell.angle_alpha   90.00
_cell.angle_beta   90.00
_cell.angle_gamma   90.00
#
_symmetry.space_group_name_H-M   'P 1'
#
loop_
_entity.id
_entity.type
_entity.pdbx_description
1 polymer ?
#
loop_
_entity_poly.entity_id
_entity_poly.type
_entity_poly.pdbx_seq_one_letter_code
_entity_poly.pdbx_strand_id
1 'polypeptide(L)'
;MELIKNNPYRIAGLLSNATTKELEKNKSKFLKFVEVGKNPKSNVDFEQIGSLERTKKSLNSAFSKLEQNKDKVNYSLFWFLNTSPFDSTAIEYLKKGDEGKAVEIWEKVTTNKAVNSKNFSAFNNLGTVKLLSKNKSVIKTGIEAKIKLLESDYFKNFVHSVADETFKIDKQKQTEILIDELLSQFTNQYSNSVTLQLFISCNGLTQSYLSQKFTEEPIHKIESQIESCKMERKANKIGTYDYGLKLYTNTKNDLSLLESLLGTSDLKYKAVADQLANEIMQCGIDYFNESQENDSSKNYLESSQELTKLADSIAVGKLTKDRAKDSLASLEEMKDREVLQVIELLRSVKDSYETNKKEIRRQVRELEESDIQIIAGYKTIDKSAVEANIRNSIDWVKVNDLLKTILPEESLGKIKDSSNNQLKSDFIELANWLRKNSQSNSVIAGIIDKYKIIPPKIPFKILSAKITNGKKPLFTKFIRYIGLELNLEVKENSTVTFHIKYITPRGGIKRNSKTSPIGYTQVVTKSLNKQTSKVDFPGWGNAEECTYDTGLHRIEVYIDEYLIHTEKFIVDLAPSEKIKKKLASAERKLKQINRTEYFESEIRNAQNEMNEIKKFKWFRVSSKKQSQVQSQQVKIDKLLQKSKEEKKINIRIQEETIYKLKTELSAAKY
;
A
#
# COMPACT_ATOMS: atom_id res chain seq x y z
N MET A 1 42.88 14.19 16.86
CA MET A 1 43.75 13.02 17.09
C MET A 1 44.70 13.32 18.25
N GLU A 2 44.26 13.07 19.48
CA GLU A 2 45.03 13.37 20.70
C GLU A 2 46.24 12.44 20.87
N LEU A 3 46.15 11.20 20.38
CA LEU A 3 47.25 10.21 20.39
C LEU A 3 48.53 10.70 19.68
N ILE A 4 48.41 11.63 18.74
CA ILE A 4 49.55 12.23 18.02
C ILE A 4 49.93 13.57 18.65
N LYS A 5 48.95 14.43 18.95
CA LYS A 5 49.20 15.75 19.54
C LYS A 5 49.86 15.68 20.91
N ASN A 6 49.44 14.73 21.74
CA ASN A 6 49.94 14.52 23.09
C ASN A 6 50.75 13.22 23.20
N ASN A 7 51.36 12.80 22.09
CA ASN A 7 52.18 11.60 22.07
C ASN A 7 53.37 11.73 23.03
N PRO A 8 53.70 10.71 23.85
CA PRO A 8 54.84 10.74 24.75
C PRO A 8 56.18 11.05 24.08
N TYR A 9 56.43 10.56 22.86
CA TYR A 9 57.65 10.87 22.12
C TYR A 9 57.72 12.35 21.71
N ARG A 10 56.58 12.93 21.32
CA ARG A 10 56.47 14.36 21.04
C ARG A 10 56.74 15.19 22.28
N ILE A 11 56.13 14.84 23.41
CA ILE A 11 56.34 15.52 24.70
C ILE A 11 57.81 15.42 25.13
N ALA A 12 58.44 14.26 24.96
CA ALA A 12 59.87 14.05 25.22
C ALA A 12 60.79 14.74 24.20
N GLY A 13 60.25 15.23 23.08
CA GLY A 13 61.00 15.89 22.01
C GLY A 13 61.90 14.93 21.23
N LEU A 14 61.44 13.70 21.01
CA LEU A 14 62.18 12.60 20.41
C LEU A 14 61.42 11.99 19.22
N LEU A 15 62.15 11.33 18.33
CA LEU A 15 61.56 10.36 17.39
C LEU A 15 61.35 9.02 18.12
N SER A 16 60.48 8.17 17.57
CA SER A 16 60.11 6.90 18.18
C SER A 16 61.24 5.89 18.30
N ASN A 17 62.23 5.97 17.42
CA ASN A 17 63.42 5.12 17.45
C ASN A 17 64.64 5.82 18.08
N ALA A 18 64.42 6.80 18.96
CA ALA A 18 65.49 7.45 19.69
C ALA A 18 66.21 6.48 20.64
N THR A 19 67.53 6.65 20.76
CA THR A 19 68.36 5.83 21.64
C THR A 19 68.11 6.17 23.12
N THR A 20 68.41 5.23 24.02
CA THR A 20 68.34 5.46 25.48
C THR A 20 69.18 6.67 25.90
N LYS A 21 70.32 6.89 25.24
CA LYS A 21 71.17 8.06 25.47
C LYS A 21 70.48 9.38 25.12
N GLU A 22 69.75 9.43 24.00
CA GLU A 22 68.98 10.60 23.60
C GLU A 22 67.80 10.84 24.55
N LEU A 23 67.14 9.76 24.99
CA LEU A 23 66.07 9.82 25.97
C LEU A 23 66.53 10.45 27.29
N GLU A 24 67.62 9.95 27.89
CA GLU A 24 68.15 10.49 29.14
C GLU A 24 68.69 11.92 29.00
N LYS A 25 69.30 12.24 27.85
CA LYS A 25 69.73 13.59 27.52
C LYS A 25 68.55 14.57 27.48
N ASN A 26 67.48 14.21 26.77
CA ASN A 26 66.30 15.08 26.66
C ASN A 26 65.53 15.16 27.98
N LYS A 27 65.44 14.07 28.75
CA LYS A 27 64.87 14.05 30.10
C LYS A 27 65.57 15.05 31.02
N SER A 28 66.89 14.95 31.11
CA SER A 28 67.71 15.86 31.92
C SER A 28 67.60 17.31 31.46
N LYS A 29 67.62 17.54 30.13
CA LYS A 29 67.52 18.89 29.56
C LYS A 29 66.13 19.49 29.83
N PHE A 30 65.08 18.85 29.37
CA PHE A 30 63.73 19.44 29.38
C PHE A 30 63.19 19.64 30.78
N LEU A 31 63.47 18.74 31.73
CA LEU A 31 63.08 18.93 33.13
C LEU A 31 63.73 20.18 33.72
N LYS A 32 65.04 20.40 33.49
CA LYS A 32 65.74 21.62 33.94
C LYS A 32 65.16 22.90 33.33
N PHE A 33 64.80 22.88 32.05
CA PHE A 33 64.18 24.04 31.39
C PHE A 33 62.83 24.39 32.03
N VAL A 34 61.98 23.39 32.29
CA VAL A 34 60.66 23.62 32.91
C VAL A 34 60.78 24.03 34.38
N GLU A 35 61.81 23.56 35.10
CA GLU A 35 62.09 24.00 36.48
C GLU A 35 62.42 25.49 36.58
N VAL A 36 63.05 26.07 35.55
CA VAL A 36 63.30 27.52 35.47
C VAL A 36 62.19 28.30 34.75
N GLY A 37 61.00 27.71 34.62
CA GLY A 37 59.81 28.35 34.03
C GLY A 37 59.86 28.54 32.51
N LYS A 38 60.76 27.86 31.79
CA LYS A 38 60.86 27.93 30.32
C LYS A 38 60.21 26.71 29.67
N ASN A 39 59.49 26.93 28.56
CA ASN A 39 58.97 25.83 27.74
C ASN A 39 60.05 25.36 26.74
N PRO A 40 60.68 24.17 26.91
CA PRO A 40 61.70 23.70 25.99
C PRO A 40 61.08 23.36 24.63
N LYS A 41 61.76 23.73 23.54
CA LYS A 41 61.41 23.36 22.16
C LYS A 41 62.33 22.24 21.64
N SER A 42 61.77 21.33 20.86
CA SER A 42 62.51 20.34 20.08
C SER A 42 62.38 20.59 18.59
N ASN A 43 63.36 20.12 17.81
CA ASN A 43 63.31 20.14 16.35
C ASN A 43 62.31 19.11 15.78
N VAL A 44 61.69 18.27 16.60
CA VAL A 44 60.66 17.30 16.20
C VAL A 44 59.28 17.66 16.76
N ASP A 45 59.07 18.90 17.19
CA ASP A 45 57.77 19.34 17.71
C ASP A 45 56.72 19.47 16.61
N PHE A 46 57.19 19.70 15.37
CA PHE A 46 56.45 19.94 14.13
C PHE A 46 55.28 20.91 14.31
N GLU A 47 55.50 22.18 13.95
CA GLU A 47 54.56 23.28 14.21
C GLU A 47 53.16 23.03 13.61
N GLN A 48 53.08 22.28 12.51
CA GLN A 48 51.84 21.91 11.82
C GLN A 48 50.91 21.04 12.67
N ILE A 49 51.45 20.31 13.66
CA ILE A 49 50.65 19.47 14.58
C ILE A 49 49.94 20.32 15.64
N GLY A 50 50.39 21.57 15.83
CA GLY A 50 49.86 22.55 16.77
C GLY A 50 50.83 22.89 17.90
N SER A 51 50.46 23.83 18.76
CA SER A 51 51.27 24.21 19.92
C SER A 51 51.42 23.05 20.92
N LEU A 52 52.55 23.02 21.61
CA LEU A 52 52.84 22.03 22.66
C LEU A 52 53.38 22.74 23.90
N GLU A 53 52.73 22.51 25.03
CA GLU A 53 53.18 22.99 26.33
C GLU A 53 53.75 21.83 27.15
N ARG A 54 55.00 21.97 27.58
CA ARG A 54 55.67 20.98 28.42
C ARG A 54 55.68 21.44 29.86
N THR A 55 55.02 20.68 30.72
CA THR A 55 55.03 20.87 32.16
C THR A 55 55.83 19.74 32.82
N LYS A 56 56.28 19.94 34.06
CA LYS A 56 57.00 18.90 34.81
C LYS A 56 56.17 17.61 34.91
N LYS A 57 54.85 17.76 35.07
CA LYS A 57 53.90 16.64 35.10
C LYS A 57 53.82 15.92 33.75
N SER A 58 53.63 16.64 32.63
CA SER A 58 53.51 16.00 31.32
C SER A 58 54.82 15.32 30.89
N LEU A 59 55.98 15.93 31.18
CA LEU A 59 57.29 15.33 30.92
C LEU A 59 57.51 14.05 31.73
N ASN A 60 57.30 14.08 33.05
CA ASN A 60 57.48 12.89 33.88
C ASN A 60 56.55 11.74 33.45
N SER A 61 55.29 12.05 33.14
CA SER A 61 54.36 11.06 32.62
C SER A 61 54.80 10.49 31.27
N ALA A 62 55.28 11.34 30.35
CA ALA A 62 55.77 10.91 29.05
C ALA A 62 57.00 10.00 29.20
N PHE A 63 58.00 10.38 29.98
CA PHE A 63 59.19 9.55 30.18
C PHE A 63 58.87 8.22 30.85
N SER A 64 58.00 8.19 31.86
CA SER A 64 57.57 6.94 32.50
C SER A 64 56.85 6.00 31.51
N LYS A 65 55.99 6.53 30.65
CA LYS A 65 55.35 5.77 29.55
C LYS A 65 56.35 5.22 28.53
N LEU A 66 57.52 5.85 28.39
CA LEU A 66 58.57 5.42 27.47
C LEU A 66 59.58 4.46 28.11
N GLU A 67 59.34 3.98 29.33
CA GLU A 67 60.19 2.97 29.96
C GLU A 67 59.81 1.54 29.52
N GLN A 68 58.52 1.24 29.38
CA GLN A 68 58.03 -0.10 29.02
C GLN A 68 58.01 -0.33 27.51
N ASN A 69 58.58 -1.46 27.05
CA ASN A 69 58.64 -1.80 25.61
C ASN A 69 57.27 -1.88 24.94
N LYS A 70 56.24 -2.39 25.64
CA LYS A 70 54.87 -2.42 25.12
C LYS A 70 54.35 -1.02 24.79
N ASP A 71 54.52 -0.10 25.73
CA ASP A 71 54.09 1.28 25.57
C ASP A 71 54.91 2.00 24.49
N LYS A 72 56.22 1.76 24.43
CA LYS A 72 57.08 2.27 23.36
C LYS A 72 56.53 1.90 21.98
N VAL A 73 56.15 0.64 21.76
CA VAL A 73 55.56 0.19 20.48
C VAL A 73 54.23 0.88 20.22
N ASN A 74 53.32 0.87 21.20
CA ASN A 74 51.99 1.49 21.08
C ASN A 74 52.06 2.97 20.71
N TYR A 75 52.86 3.76 21.43
CA TYR A 75 53.00 5.19 21.15
C TYR A 75 53.77 5.45 19.85
N SER A 76 54.66 4.54 19.42
CA SER A 76 55.38 4.67 18.15
C SER A 76 54.47 4.54 16.94
N LEU A 77 53.41 3.73 17.04
CA LEU A 77 52.39 3.63 16.00
C LEU A 77 51.65 4.95 15.77
N PHE A 78 51.80 5.95 16.64
CA PHE A 78 51.20 7.28 16.50
C PHE A 78 52.25 8.40 16.43
N TRP A 79 53.51 8.07 16.16
CA TRP A 79 54.59 9.05 16.07
C TRP A 79 55.61 8.70 14.97
N PHE A 80 56.60 9.57 14.75
CA PHE A 80 57.52 9.47 13.61
C PHE A 80 58.80 8.70 13.93
N LEU A 81 59.30 7.93 12.96
CA LEU A 81 60.58 7.22 13.02
C LEU A 81 61.51 7.70 11.90
N ASN A 82 62.81 7.62 12.14
CA ASN A 82 63.82 7.82 11.11
C ASN A 82 64.71 6.59 10.95
N THR A 83 64.38 5.71 10.01
CA THR A 83 65.15 4.46 9.75
C THR A 83 65.68 4.38 8.32
N SER A 84 65.28 5.29 7.43
CA SER A 84 65.67 5.29 6.02
C SER A 84 66.04 6.69 5.52
N PRO A 85 66.78 6.80 4.40
CA PRO A 85 67.04 8.09 3.76
C PRO A 85 65.77 8.85 3.35
N PHE A 86 64.71 8.12 3.01
CA PHE A 86 63.40 8.71 2.70
C PHE A 86 62.79 9.37 3.94
N ASP A 87 62.85 8.70 5.09
CA ASP A 87 62.36 9.28 6.35
C ASP A 87 63.17 10.50 6.77
N SER A 88 64.50 10.43 6.67
CA SER A 88 65.37 11.56 6.96
C SER A 88 64.99 12.77 6.12
N THR A 89 64.81 12.57 4.80
CA THR A 89 64.44 13.65 3.88
C THR A 89 63.05 14.21 4.19
N ALA A 90 62.05 13.34 4.39
CA ALA A 90 60.67 13.75 4.69
C ALA A 90 60.57 14.50 6.03
N ILE A 91 61.28 14.04 7.06
CA ILE A 91 61.32 14.69 8.37
C ILE A 91 61.95 16.08 8.26
N GLU A 92 63.00 16.28 7.46
CA GLU A 92 63.57 17.62 7.24
C GLU A 92 62.56 18.60 6.59
N TYR A 93 61.68 18.12 5.71
CA TYR A 93 60.58 18.93 5.20
C TYR A 93 59.51 19.21 6.27
N LEU A 94 59.17 18.23 7.10
CA LEU A 94 58.27 18.46 8.25
C LEU A 94 58.81 19.52 9.20
N LYS A 95 60.12 19.50 9.50
CA LYS A 95 60.78 20.52 10.34
C LYS A 95 60.63 21.94 9.80
N LYS A 96 60.53 22.08 8.47
CA LYS A 96 60.43 23.37 7.77
C LYS A 96 59.01 23.87 7.58
N GLY A 97 57.99 23.14 8.02
CA GLY A 97 56.59 23.51 7.77
C GLY A 97 55.95 22.80 6.56
N ASP A 98 56.72 22.08 5.72
CA ASP A 98 56.23 21.53 4.46
C ASP A 98 55.73 20.08 4.60
N GLU A 99 54.49 19.95 5.09
CA GLU A 99 53.80 18.67 5.21
C GLU A 99 53.57 17.99 3.84
N GLY A 100 53.24 18.78 2.82
CA GLY A 100 52.93 18.27 1.49
C GLY A 100 54.10 17.53 0.85
N LYS A 101 55.32 18.09 0.93
CA LYS A 101 56.53 17.42 0.43
C LYS A 101 56.88 16.18 1.24
N ALA A 102 56.71 16.20 2.56
CA ALA A 102 56.95 15.03 3.39
C ALA A 102 56.02 13.86 3.02
N VAL A 103 54.72 14.15 2.82
CA VAL A 103 53.74 13.17 2.34
C VAL A 103 54.11 12.64 0.96
N GLU A 104 54.47 13.52 0.01
CA GLU A 104 54.88 13.13 -1.35
C GLU A 104 56.04 12.13 -1.34
N ILE A 105 57.04 12.34 -0.47
CA ILE A 105 58.21 11.46 -0.34
C ILE A 105 57.80 10.09 0.19
N TRP A 106 56.97 10.02 1.23
CA TRP A 106 56.52 8.74 1.77
C TRP A 106 55.58 8.01 0.82
N GLU A 107 54.68 8.70 0.13
CA GLU A 107 53.79 8.09 -0.87
C GLU A 107 54.57 7.45 -2.02
N LYS A 108 55.70 8.03 -2.45
CA LYS A 108 56.57 7.42 -3.49
C LYS A 108 57.07 6.03 -3.11
N VAL A 109 57.17 5.70 -1.82
CA VAL A 109 57.70 4.40 -1.35
C VAL A 109 56.64 3.48 -0.73
N THR A 110 55.40 3.95 -0.56
CA THR A 110 54.29 3.17 0.03
C THR A 110 53.11 2.95 -0.92
N THR A 111 52.77 3.90 -1.78
CA THR A 111 51.60 3.81 -2.68
C THR A 111 51.79 2.67 -3.68
N ASN A 112 50.83 1.74 -3.71
CA ASN A 112 50.85 0.52 -4.55
C ASN A 112 52.11 -0.36 -4.36
N LYS A 113 52.76 -0.26 -3.20
CA LYS A 113 53.95 -1.06 -2.86
C LYS A 113 53.66 -1.94 -1.66
N ALA A 114 54.26 -3.13 -1.63
CA ALA A 114 54.25 -3.97 -0.44
C ALA A 114 55.20 -3.41 0.63
N VAL A 115 54.87 -3.68 1.89
CA VAL A 115 55.76 -3.36 3.02
C VAL A 115 56.99 -4.26 2.94
N ASN A 116 58.17 -3.66 3.15
CA ASN A 116 59.47 -4.33 3.17
C ASN A 116 60.43 -3.65 4.14
N SER A 117 61.62 -4.23 4.30
CA SER A 117 62.65 -3.75 5.24
C SER A 117 63.16 -2.33 4.97
N LYS A 118 62.93 -1.78 3.76
CA LYS A 118 63.38 -0.43 3.37
C LYS A 118 62.29 0.65 3.50
N ASN A 119 61.01 0.27 3.64
CA ASN A 119 59.89 1.22 3.65
C ASN A 119 58.90 1.05 4.82
N PHE A 120 59.09 0.09 5.73
CA PHE A 120 58.16 -0.16 6.84
C PHE A 120 57.91 1.11 7.70
N SER A 121 58.94 1.90 7.96
CA SER A 121 58.85 3.17 8.69
C SER A 121 58.05 4.22 7.92
N ALA A 122 58.17 4.26 6.59
CA ALA A 122 57.42 5.17 5.74
C ALA A 122 55.92 4.90 5.80
N PHE A 123 55.48 3.63 5.90
CA PHE A 123 54.06 3.30 6.13
C PHE A 123 53.57 3.86 7.47
N ASN A 124 54.35 3.70 8.54
CA ASN A 124 54.01 4.29 9.83
C ASN A 124 53.94 5.82 9.73
N ASN A 125 55.00 6.46 9.24
CA ASN A 125 55.10 7.91 9.19
C ASN A 125 54.00 8.54 8.34
N LEU A 126 53.74 7.97 7.15
CA LEU A 126 52.63 8.39 6.30
C LEU A 126 51.28 8.26 7.00
N GLY A 127 51.06 7.12 7.66
CA GLY A 127 49.86 6.90 8.47
C GLY A 127 49.71 7.96 9.56
N THR A 128 50.79 8.30 10.26
CA THR A 128 50.79 9.33 11.33
C THR A 128 50.36 10.69 10.78
N VAL A 129 50.94 11.16 9.66
CA VAL A 129 50.52 12.46 9.08
C VAL A 129 49.07 12.42 8.64
N LYS A 130 48.66 11.37 7.92
CA LYS A 130 47.31 11.29 7.35
C LYS A 130 46.22 11.24 8.41
N LEU A 131 46.49 10.64 9.58
CA LEU A 131 45.59 10.63 10.73
C LEU A 131 45.38 12.01 11.38
N LEU A 132 46.24 13.00 11.11
CA LEU A 132 46.05 14.39 11.56
C LEU A 132 45.08 15.19 10.68
N SER A 133 44.77 14.69 9.48
CA SER A 133 43.87 15.36 8.55
C SER A 133 42.43 15.42 9.10
N LYS A 134 41.67 16.44 8.67
CA LYS A 134 40.22 16.50 8.86
C LYS A 134 39.43 15.83 7.73
N ASN A 135 40.10 15.47 6.64
CA ASN A 135 39.46 14.84 5.48
C ASN A 135 39.36 13.32 5.70
N LYS A 136 38.12 12.80 5.69
CA LYS A 136 37.82 11.37 5.91
C LYS A 136 38.54 10.44 4.93
N SER A 137 38.67 10.82 3.66
CA SER A 137 39.38 10.02 2.67
C SER A 137 40.88 9.95 2.96
N VAL A 138 41.47 11.05 3.46
CA VAL A 138 42.88 11.08 3.86
C VAL A 138 43.09 10.22 5.12
N ILE A 139 42.23 10.37 6.14
CA ILE A 139 42.26 9.54 7.36
C ILE A 139 42.19 8.06 7.01
N LYS A 140 41.25 7.67 6.13
CA LYS A 140 41.11 6.29 5.63
C LYS A 140 42.43 5.75 5.07
N THR A 141 43.07 6.48 4.17
CA THR A 141 44.37 6.04 3.63
C THR A 141 45.50 6.01 4.68
N GLY A 142 45.39 6.81 5.74
CA GLY A 142 46.28 6.73 6.90
C GLY A 142 46.10 5.45 7.72
N ILE A 143 44.85 5.08 8.01
CA ILE A 143 44.49 3.83 8.69
C ILE A 143 44.97 2.63 7.87
N GLU A 144 44.69 2.62 6.56
CA GLU A 144 45.16 1.57 5.64
C GLU A 144 46.68 1.37 5.71
N ALA A 145 47.45 2.46 5.76
CA ALA A 145 48.92 2.38 5.83
C ALA A 145 49.39 1.73 7.14
N LYS A 146 48.75 2.06 8.28
CA LYS A 146 49.05 1.46 9.59
C LYS A 146 48.70 -0.02 9.63
N ILE A 147 47.52 -0.39 9.15
CA ILE A 147 47.05 -1.78 9.14
C ILE A 147 47.93 -2.63 8.22
N LYS A 148 48.29 -2.14 7.02
CA LYS A 148 49.24 -2.81 6.12
C LYS A 148 50.59 -3.07 6.78
N LEU A 149 51.10 -2.12 7.55
CA LEU A 149 52.35 -2.30 8.31
C LEU A 149 52.20 -3.43 9.34
N LEU A 150 51.17 -3.38 10.18
CA LEU A 150 50.94 -4.35 11.26
C LEU A 150 50.79 -5.79 10.77
N GLU A 151 50.14 -5.97 9.63
CA GLU A 151 49.89 -7.28 9.03
C GLU A 151 51.12 -7.85 8.33
N SER A 152 52.02 -6.98 7.86
CA SER A 152 53.23 -7.39 7.18
C SER A 152 54.20 -8.16 8.08
N ASP A 153 55.05 -9.00 7.48
CA ASP A 153 56.15 -9.65 8.20
C ASP A 153 57.23 -8.68 8.66
N TYR A 154 57.25 -7.49 8.06
CA TYR A 154 58.16 -6.40 8.40
C TYR A 154 57.68 -5.55 9.58
N PHE A 155 56.52 -5.85 10.17
CA PHE A 155 56.15 -5.27 11.47
C PHE A 155 57.18 -5.61 12.56
N LYS A 156 57.85 -6.76 12.44
CA LYS A 156 58.96 -7.13 13.32
C LYS A 156 60.11 -6.13 13.25
N ASN A 157 60.46 -5.64 12.05
CA ASN A 157 61.48 -4.61 11.88
C ASN A 157 61.06 -3.29 12.52
N PHE A 158 59.78 -2.93 12.43
CA PHE A 158 59.24 -1.77 13.13
C PHE A 158 59.43 -1.88 14.64
N VAL A 159 59.00 -2.99 15.24
CA VAL A 159 59.11 -3.19 16.68
C VAL A 159 60.58 -3.17 17.14
N HIS A 160 61.47 -3.88 16.45
CA HIS A 160 62.90 -3.90 16.79
C HIS A 160 63.57 -2.52 16.66
N SER A 161 62.98 -1.60 15.88
CA SER A 161 63.50 -0.24 15.78
C SER A 161 63.10 0.68 16.94
N VAL A 162 62.10 0.30 17.75
CA VAL A 162 61.55 1.14 18.84
C VAL A 162 61.54 0.47 20.21
N ALA A 163 61.70 -0.86 20.26
CA ALA A 163 61.75 -1.67 21.47
C ALA A 163 62.92 -2.66 21.38
N ASP A 164 63.29 -3.25 22.52
CA ASP A 164 64.38 -4.23 22.58
C ASP A 164 64.09 -5.46 21.70
N GLU A 165 65.14 -6.02 21.09
CA GLU A 165 65.05 -7.15 20.15
C GLU A 165 64.44 -8.43 20.76
N THR A 166 64.40 -8.52 22.09
CA THR A 166 63.81 -9.63 22.85
C THR A 166 62.30 -9.49 23.05
N PHE A 167 61.70 -8.35 22.68
CA PHE A 167 60.27 -8.12 22.86
C PHE A 167 59.43 -8.97 21.89
N LYS A 168 58.63 -9.89 22.43
CA LYS A 168 57.76 -10.77 21.64
C LYS A 168 56.54 -10.00 21.11
N ILE A 169 56.29 -10.15 19.81
CA ILE A 169 55.23 -9.44 19.10
C ILE A 169 54.04 -10.36 18.89
N ASP A 170 52.85 -9.88 19.24
CA ASP A 170 51.57 -10.45 18.83
C ASP A 170 50.92 -9.48 17.84
N LYS A 171 50.99 -9.80 16.54
CA LYS A 171 50.49 -8.91 15.48
C LYS A 171 48.99 -8.68 15.62
N GLN A 172 48.21 -9.73 15.92
CA GLN A 172 46.76 -9.62 16.03
C GLN A 172 46.38 -8.72 17.20
N LYS A 173 46.94 -8.99 18.38
CA LYS A 173 46.69 -8.16 19.57
C LYS A 173 47.10 -6.71 19.36
N GLN A 174 48.19 -6.46 18.63
CA GLN A 174 48.63 -5.10 18.33
C GLN A 174 47.69 -4.37 17.36
N THR A 175 47.13 -5.09 16.37
CA THR A 175 46.09 -4.56 15.49
C THR A 175 44.82 -4.21 16.26
N GLU A 176 44.37 -5.09 17.16
CA GLU A 176 43.21 -4.84 18.03
C GLU A 176 43.42 -3.59 18.90
N ILE A 177 44.60 -3.45 19.53
CA ILE A 177 44.97 -2.26 20.31
C ILE A 177 44.92 -0.99 19.43
N LEU A 178 45.48 -1.03 18.21
CA LEU A 178 45.44 0.12 17.31
C LEU A 178 43.99 0.51 16.98
N ILE A 179 43.15 -0.47 16.68
CA ILE A 179 41.75 -0.24 16.35
C ILE A 179 41.02 0.36 17.54
N ASP A 180 41.14 -0.21 18.74
CA ASP A 180 40.49 0.30 19.96
C ASP A 180 40.91 1.74 20.27
N GLU A 181 42.19 2.06 20.14
CA GLU A 181 42.72 3.43 20.30
C GLU A 181 42.11 4.38 19.26
N LEU A 182 42.05 3.98 17.99
CA LEU A 182 41.43 4.80 16.93
C LEU A 182 39.92 4.98 17.17
N LEU A 183 39.21 3.92 17.54
CA LEU A 183 37.78 3.98 17.85
C LEU A 183 37.52 4.96 19.00
N SER A 184 38.31 4.91 20.07
CA SER A 184 38.21 5.84 21.20
C SER A 184 38.38 7.31 20.77
N GLN A 185 39.24 7.57 19.78
CA GLN A 185 39.47 8.91 19.24
C GLN A 185 38.33 9.37 18.33
N PHE A 186 37.63 8.42 17.70
CA PHE A 186 36.50 8.70 16.81
C PHE A 186 35.16 8.74 17.55
N THR A 187 35.09 8.20 18.77
CA THR A 187 33.94 8.34 19.66
C THR A 187 33.53 9.80 19.77
N ASN A 188 32.24 10.08 19.60
CA ASN A 188 31.64 11.42 19.57
C ASN A 188 32.03 12.34 18.39
N GLN A 189 32.99 11.95 17.54
CA GLN A 189 33.36 12.72 16.34
C GLN A 189 32.65 12.21 15.08
N TYR A 190 32.46 10.90 14.97
CA TYR A 190 31.85 10.25 13.82
C TYR A 190 30.73 9.30 14.26
N SER A 191 29.70 9.15 13.42
CA SER A 191 28.70 8.08 13.59
C SER A 191 29.32 6.72 13.33
N ASN A 192 28.72 5.65 13.87
CA ASN A 192 29.20 4.27 13.66
C ASN A 192 29.35 3.93 12.16
N SER A 193 28.40 4.35 11.33
CA SER A 193 28.46 4.17 9.87
C SER A 193 29.67 4.87 9.23
N VAL A 194 29.97 6.10 9.63
CA VAL A 194 31.14 6.83 9.14
C VAL A 194 32.42 6.19 9.63
N THR A 195 32.47 5.77 10.90
CA THR A 195 33.63 5.09 11.47
C THR A 195 33.95 3.82 10.70
N LEU A 196 32.97 2.96 10.42
CA LEU A 196 33.18 1.73 9.63
C LEU A 196 33.70 2.01 8.22
N GLN A 197 33.21 3.07 7.57
CA GLN A 197 33.69 3.49 6.24
C GLN A 197 35.17 3.93 6.24
N LEU A 198 35.71 4.39 7.37
CA LEU A 198 37.14 4.70 7.49
C LEU A 198 38.02 3.44 7.43
N PHE A 199 37.46 2.27 7.74
CA PHE A 199 38.19 1.01 7.74
C PHE A 199 37.88 0.12 6.52
N ILE A 200 36.92 0.46 5.66
CA ILE A 200 36.35 -0.43 4.61
C ILE A 200 37.38 -1.10 3.67
N SER A 201 38.55 -0.51 3.52
CA SER A 201 39.67 -0.97 2.68
C SER A 201 40.70 -1.83 3.43
N CYS A 202 40.50 -2.03 4.73
CA CYS A 202 41.28 -2.94 5.55
C CYS A 202 40.85 -4.40 5.30
N ASN A 203 41.70 -5.35 5.67
CA ASN A 203 41.47 -6.76 5.40
C ASN A 203 40.31 -7.37 6.23
N GLY A 204 40.02 -8.65 5.98
CA GLY A 204 38.95 -9.39 6.65
C GLY A 204 39.08 -9.46 8.18
N LEU A 205 40.29 -9.59 8.73
CA LEU A 205 40.47 -9.67 10.19
C LEU A 205 40.10 -8.35 10.89
N THR A 206 40.53 -7.21 10.33
CA THR A 206 40.17 -5.89 10.83
C THR A 206 38.65 -5.68 10.76
N GLN A 207 38.04 -6.05 9.63
CA GLN A 207 36.59 -5.96 9.44
C GLN A 207 35.82 -6.85 10.42
N SER A 208 36.28 -8.09 10.66
CA SER A 208 35.67 -9.00 11.64
C SER A 208 35.73 -8.45 13.06
N TYR A 209 36.87 -7.89 13.48
CA TYR A 209 37.01 -7.31 14.80
C TYR A 209 36.12 -6.08 15.00
N LEU A 210 36.07 -5.18 14.00
CA LEU A 210 35.18 -4.02 14.02
C LEU A 210 33.71 -4.47 14.07
N SER A 211 33.31 -5.41 13.21
CA SER A 211 31.97 -5.95 13.20
C SER A 211 31.59 -6.52 14.56
N GLN A 212 32.50 -7.22 15.24
CA GLN A 212 32.27 -7.71 16.59
C GLN A 212 32.03 -6.54 17.57
N LYS A 213 32.92 -5.55 17.63
CA LYS A 213 32.81 -4.40 18.54
C LYS A 213 31.51 -3.60 18.37
N PHE A 214 31.10 -3.37 17.14
CA PHE A 214 29.88 -2.59 16.84
C PHE A 214 28.58 -3.39 17.02
N THR A 215 28.65 -4.72 17.15
CA THR A 215 27.47 -5.58 17.30
C THR A 215 27.25 -6.07 18.73
N GLU A 216 28.28 -6.13 19.57
CA GLU A 216 28.18 -6.57 20.98
C GLU A 216 27.15 -5.77 21.79
N GLU A 217 27.21 -4.43 21.77
CA GLU A 217 26.30 -3.59 22.56
C GLU A 217 24.83 -3.70 22.07
N PRO A 218 24.51 -3.57 20.77
CA PRO A 218 23.14 -3.76 20.30
C PRO A 218 22.59 -5.17 20.58
N ILE A 219 23.41 -6.22 20.42
CA ILE A 219 23.00 -7.60 20.76
C ILE A 219 22.64 -7.69 22.23
N HIS A 220 23.52 -7.23 23.12
CA HIS A 220 23.29 -7.26 24.56
C HIS A 220 22.03 -6.48 24.97
N LYS A 221 21.77 -5.32 24.35
CA LYS A 221 20.54 -4.53 24.60
C LYS A 221 19.29 -5.31 24.20
N ILE A 222 19.28 -5.94 23.03
CA ILE A 222 18.14 -6.75 22.57
C ILE A 222 17.91 -7.94 23.51
N GLU A 223 18.96 -8.69 23.83
CA GLU A 223 18.88 -9.84 24.75
C GLU A 223 18.37 -9.43 26.13
N SER A 224 18.82 -8.28 26.65
CA SER A 224 18.34 -7.74 27.93
C SER A 224 16.86 -7.36 27.88
N GLN A 225 16.39 -6.75 26.78
CA GLN A 225 14.97 -6.42 26.60
C GLN A 225 14.10 -7.67 26.48
N ILE A 226 14.58 -8.69 25.75
CA ILE A 226 13.90 -9.99 25.65
C ILE A 226 13.75 -10.61 27.04
N GLU A 227 14.80 -10.62 27.85
CA GLU A 227 14.75 -11.24 29.17
C GLU A 227 13.85 -10.45 30.14
N SER A 228 13.89 -9.11 30.07
CA SER A 228 12.94 -8.26 30.80
C SER A 228 11.49 -8.56 30.41
N CYS A 229 11.21 -8.71 29.11
CA CYS A 229 9.89 -9.02 28.60
C CYS A 229 9.41 -10.41 29.05
N LYS A 230 10.27 -11.42 29.03
CA LYS A 230 9.96 -12.76 29.57
C LYS A 230 9.56 -12.71 31.04
N MET A 231 10.25 -11.90 31.84
CA MET A 231 9.92 -11.73 33.27
C MET A 231 8.56 -11.05 33.43
N GLU A 232 8.30 -9.95 32.72
CA GLU A 232 7.00 -9.24 32.74
C GLU A 232 5.85 -10.16 32.29
N ARG A 233 6.04 -10.90 31.17
CA ARG A 233 5.04 -11.84 30.63
C ARG A 233 4.69 -12.96 31.59
N LYS A 234 5.69 -13.58 32.23
CA LYS A 234 5.46 -14.66 33.20
C LYS A 234 4.77 -14.16 34.48
N ALA A 235 4.97 -12.89 34.85
CA ALA A 235 4.36 -12.31 36.04
C ALA A 235 2.90 -11.90 35.83
N ASN A 236 2.56 -11.37 34.65
CA ASN A 236 1.20 -10.91 34.33
C ASN A 236 0.82 -11.23 32.88
N LYS A 237 -0.01 -12.26 32.69
CA LYS A 237 -0.45 -12.69 31.37
C LYS A 237 -1.43 -11.71 30.69
N ILE A 238 -2.18 -10.92 31.45
CA ILE A 238 -3.17 -9.97 30.89
C ILE A 238 -2.48 -8.79 30.18
N GLY A 239 -1.31 -8.37 30.67
CA GLY A 239 -0.53 -7.25 30.11
C GLY A 239 0.37 -7.61 28.92
N THR A 240 0.36 -8.88 28.49
CA THR A 240 1.36 -9.42 27.54
C THR A 240 1.32 -8.79 26.16
N TYR A 241 0.15 -8.35 25.70
CA TYR A 241 0.06 -7.59 24.45
C TYR A 241 0.92 -6.32 24.48
N ASP A 242 0.80 -5.52 25.53
CA ASP A 242 1.56 -4.27 25.68
C ASP A 242 3.06 -4.54 25.85
N TYR A 243 3.42 -5.61 26.57
CA TYR A 243 4.82 -6.02 26.73
C TYR A 243 5.45 -6.42 25.39
N GLY A 244 4.72 -7.15 24.54
CA GLY A 244 5.17 -7.50 23.19
C GLY A 244 5.38 -6.29 22.28
N LEU A 245 4.46 -5.32 22.29
CA LEU A 245 4.59 -4.07 21.53
C LEU A 245 5.76 -3.22 22.02
N LYS A 246 5.94 -3.12 23.34
CA LYS A 246 7.05 -2.41 23.97
C LYS A 246 8.39 -3.05 23.59
N LEU A 247 8.48 -4.38 23.64
CA LEU A 247 9.67 -5.13 23.23
C LEU A 247 10.03 -4.85 21.76
N TYR A 248 9.07 -4.93 20.85
CA TYR A 248 9.27 -4.59 19.44
C TYR A 248 9.77 -3.16 19.24
N THR A 249 9.12 -2.19 19.89
CA THR A 249 9.43 -0.77 19.72
C THR A 249 10.83 -0.43 20.23
N ASN A 250 11.21 -0.96 21.41
CA ASN A 250 12.49 -0.68 22.03
C ASN A 250 13.69 -1.32 21.31
N THR A 251 13.47 -2.43 20.61
CA THR A 251 14.54 -3.19 19.94
C THR A 251 14.71 -2.84 18.45
N LYS A 252 13.74 -2.13 17.85
CA LYS A 252 13.70 -1.83 16.42
C LYS A 252 14.97 -1.17 15.86
N ASN A 253 15.50 -0.16 16.56
CA ASN A 253 16.67 0.58 16.09
C ASN A 253 17.95 -0.26 16.18
N ASP A 254 18.12 -0.98 17.29
CA ASP A 254 19.27 -1.85 17.50
C ASP A 254 19.26 -3.02 16.50
N LEU A 255 18.09 -3.62 16.24
CA LEU A 255 17.95 -4.69 15.25
C LEU A 255 18.26 -4.19 13.83
N SER A 256 17.75 -3.02 13.44
CA SER A 256 18.02 -2.43 12.13
C SER A 256 19.50 -2.08 11.95
N LEU A 257 20.17 -1.61 13.02
CA LEU A 257 21.62 -1.41 13.01
C LEU A 257 22.34 -2.74 12.77
N LEU A 258 22.00 -3.80 13.52
CA LEU A 258 22.60 -5.13 13.34
C LEU A 258 22.39 -5.67 11.92
N GLU A 259 21.19 -5.52 11.36
CA GLU A 259 20.88 -5.93 9.98
C GLU A 259 21.80 -5.23 8.98
N SER A 260 22.02 -3.91 9.15
CA SER A 260 22.88 -3.12 8.26
C SER A 260 24.37 -3.51 8.34
N LEU A 261 24.82 -4.01 9.49
CA LEU A 261 26.21 -4.35 9.74
C LEU A 261 26.56 -5.79 9.35
N LEU A 262 25.67 -6.74 9.67
CA LEU A 262 25.91 -8.18 9.52
C LEU A 262 25.21 -8.75 8.27
N GLY A 263 24.09 -8.15 7.85
CA GLY A 263 23.20 -8.70 6.84
C GLY A 263 22.31 -9.83 7.39
N THR A 264 21.21 -10.10 6.68
CA THR A 264 20.20 -11.09 7.11
C THR A 264 20.67 -12.54 7.04
N SER A 265 21.75 -12.83 6.32
CA SER A 265 22.34 -14.18 6.23
C SER A 265 23.28 -14.53 7.38
N ASP A 266 23.69 -13.55 8.19
CA ASP A 266 24.61 -13.79 9.30
C ASP A 266 23.95 -14.59 10.43
N LEU A 267 24.71 -15.54 11.00
CA LEU A 267 24.19 -16.45 12.03
C LEU A 267 23.86 -15.75 13.35
N LYS A 268 24.62 -14.72 13.74
CA LYS A 268 24.36 -13.96 14.98
C LYS A 268 23.13 -13.09 14.81
N TYR A 269 23.02 -12.37 13.69
CA TYR A 269 21.82 -11.58 13.38
C TYR A 269 20.57 -12.47 13.37
N LYS A 270 20.63 -13.58 12.63
CA LYS A 270 19.53 -14.54 12.55
C LYS A 270 19.12 -15.06 13.93
N ALA A 271 20.09 -15.42 14.79
CA ALA A 271 19.80 -15.92 16.12
C ALA A 271 19.06 -14.88 16.98
N VAL A 272 19.53 -13.63 17.01
CA VAL A 272 18.92 -12.55 17.80
C VAL A 272 17.55 -12.16 17.26
N ALA A 273 17.41 -12.05 15.92
CA ALA A 273 16.14 -11.76 15.28
C ALA A 273 15.11 -12.86 15.56
N ASP A 274 15.49 -14.14 15.45
CA ASP A 274 14.60 -15.26 15.72
C ASP A 274 14.22 -15.35 17.21
N GLN A 275 15.13 -15.05 18.14
CA GLN A 275 14.82 -14.99 19.57
C GLN A 275 13.82 -13.88 19.88
N LEU A 276 14.03 -12.69 19.31
CA LEU A 276 13.11 -11.55 19.44
C LEU A 276 11.72 -11.87 18.89
N ALA A 277 11.66 -12.43 17.66
CA ALA A 277 10.42 -12.82 17.03
C ALA A 277 9.66 -13.88 17.84
N ASN A 278 10.37 -14.88 18.38
CA ASN A 278 9.75 -15.92 19.21
C ASN A 278 9.14 -15.34 20.49
N GLU A 279 9.80 -14.39 21.16
CA GLU A 279 9.25 -13.79 22.38
C GLU A 279 8.04 -12.89 22.11
N ILE A 280 8.08 -12.08 21.04
CA ILE A 280 6.93 -11.26 20.61
C ILE A 280 5.73 -12.15 20.27
N MET A 281 5.96 -13.22 19.51
CA MET A 281 4.92 -14.19 19.17
C MET A 281 4.37 -14.89 20.43
N GLN A 282 5.23 -15.26 21.38
CA GLN A 282 4.80 -15.89 22.63
C GLN A 282 3.94 -14.93 23.47
N CYS A 283 4.22 -13.63 23.47
CA CYS A 283 3.36 -12.63 24.09
C CYS A 283 1.95 -12.64 23.47
N GLY A 284 1.85 -12.75 22.14
CA GLY A 284 0.56 -12.87 21.45
C GLY A 284 -0.21 -14.14 21.81
N ILE A 285 0.48 -15.28 21.91
CA ILE A 285 -0.12 -16.56 22.30
C ILE A 285 -0.63 -16.52 23.74
N ASP A 286 0.19 -16.02 24.67
CA ASP A 286 -0.19 -15.93 26.09
C ASP A 286 -1.36 -14.95 26.28
N TYR A 287 -1.37 -13.83 25.55
CA TYR A 287 -2.49 -12.88 25.57
C TYR A 287 -3.80 -13.50 25.09
N PHE A 288 -3.72 -14.28 23.99
CA PHE A 288 -4.88 -14.97 23.43
C PHE A 288 -5.47 -15.97 24.41
N ASN A 289 -4.64 -16.86 24.95
CA ASN A 289 -5.09 -17.91 25.89
C ASN A 289 -5.72 -17.31 27.14
N GLU A 290 -5.06 -16.32 27.75
CA GLU A 290 -5.57 -15.66 28.96
C GLU A 290 -6.88 -14.90 28.69
N SER A 291 -6.99 -14.22 27.54
CA SER A 291 -8.21 -13.48 27.19
C SER A 291 -9.39 -14.39 26.87
N GLN A 292 -9.12 -15.55 26.27
CA GLN A 292 -10.12 -16.57 26.00
C GLN A 292 -10.65 -17.21 27.30
N GLU A 293 -9.77 -17.52 28.26
CA GLU A 293 -10.17 -18.09 29.56
C GLU A 293 -11.03 -17.11 30.40
N ASN A 294 -10.77 -15.81 30.28
CA ASN A 294 -11.44 -14.77 31.07
C ASN A 294 -12.69 -14.15 30.40
N ASP A 295 -13.17 -14.71 29.28
CA ASP A 295 -14.32 -14.21 28.49
C ASP A 295 -14.27 -12.69 28.24
N SER A 296 -13.07 -12.22 27.87
CA SER A 296 -12.80 -10.80 27.67
C SER A 296 -13.50 -10.30 26.40
N SER A 297 -14.26 -9.20 26.53
CA SER A 297 -14.93 -8.53 25.39
C SER A 297 -13.97 -7.77 24.45
N LYS A 298 -12.65 -7.84 24.70
CA LYS A 298 -11.64 -7.22 23.82
C LYS A 298 -11.36 -8.10 22.61
N ASN A 299 -10.94 -7.49 21.50
CA ASN A 299 -10.57 -8.20 20.28
C ASN A 299 -9.19 -8.88 20.40
N TYR A 300 -9.08 -9.86 21.30
CA TYR A 300 -7.83 -10.53 21.65
C TYR A 300 -7.23 -11.33 20.49
N LEU A 301 -8.09 -11.78 19.56
CA LEU A 301 -7.67 -12.44 18.33
C LEU A 301 -6.87 -11.46 17.44
N GLU A 302 -7.36 -10.24 17.23
CA GLU A 302 -6.64 -9.23 16.44
C GLU A 302 -5.32 -8.81 17.08
N SER A 303 -5.31 -8.59 18.40
CA SER A 303 -4.08 -8.27 19.15
C SER A 303 -3.02 -9.38 19.02
N SER A 304 -3.45 -10.65 19.11
CA SER A 304 -2.56 -11.80 18.93
C SER A 304 -2.05 -11.91 17.49
N GLN A 305 -2.92 -11.67 16.49
CA GLN A 305 -2.55 -11.62 15.09
C GLN A 305 -1.54 -10.49 14.80
N GLU A 306 -1.71 -9.32 15.41
CA GLU A 306 -0.80 -8.19 15.26
C GLU A 306 0.62 -8.54 15.74
N LEU A 307 0.75 -9.04 16.97
CA LEU A 307 2.05 -9.47 17.49
C LEU A 307 2.68 -10.58 16.63
N THR A 308 1.86 -11.53 16.15
CA THR A 308 2.36 -12.61 15.28
C THR A 308 2.82 -12.10 13.91
N LYS A 309 2.15 -11.08 13.34
CA LYS A 309 2.61 -10.40 12.10
C LYS A 309 3.91 -9.65 12.32
N LEU A 310 4.08 -8.99 13.46
CA LEU A 310 5.34 -8.34 13.83
C LEU A 310 6.46 -9.38 13.93
N ALA A 311 6.20 -10.51 14.61
CA ALA A 311 7.16 -11.61 14.71
C ALA A 311 7.55 -12.19 13.34
N ASP A 312 6.59 -12.45 12.44
CA ASP A 312 6.86 -12.94 11.08
C ASP A 312 7.74 -11.96 10.28
N SER A 313 7.53 -10.65 10.47
CA SER A 313 8.33 -9.61 9.80
C SER A 313 9.79 -9.55 10.27
N ILE A 314 10.06 -9.99 11.49
CA ILE A 314 11.40 -10.00 12.12
C ILE A 314 12.10 -11.33 11.87
N ALA A 315 11.34 -12.44 11.90
CA ALA A 315 11.88 -13.78 11.79
C ALA A 315 12.72 -13.93 10.52
N VAL A 316 13.86 -14.61 10.65
CA VAL A 316 14.78 -14.87 9.54
C VAL A 316 14.86 -16.37 9.29
N GLY A 317 14.98 -17.16 10.35
CA GLY A 317 15.06 -18.60 10.29
C GLY A 317 13.75 -19.24 9.84
N LYS A 318 13.90 -20.28 9.02
CA LYS A 318 12.77 -21.04 8.47
C LYS A 318 11.82 -21.53 9.58
N LEU A 319 12.35 -22.12 10.65
CA LEU A 319 11.53 -22.65 11.76
C LEU A 319 10.67 -21.56 12.42
N THR A 320 11.24 -20.39 12.70
CA THR A 320 10.51 -19.29 13.34
C THR A 320 9.47 -18.68 12.40
N LYS A 321 9.80 -18.53 11.11
CA LYS A 321 8.85 -18.08 10.08
C LYS A 321 7.69 -19.05 9.91
N ASP A 322 7.98 -20.33 9.79
CA ASP A 322 6.97 -21.37 9.61
C ASP A 322 6.05 -21.38 10.86
N ARG A 323 6.61 -21.33 12.07
CA ARG A 323 5.83 -21.19 13.31
C ARG A 323 4.95 -19.95 13.34
N ALA A 324 5.44 -18.79 12.89
CA ALA A 324 4.64 -17.56 12.84
C ALA A 324 3.49 -17.66 11.84
N LYS A 325 3.75 -18.24 10.66
CA LYS A 325 2.72 -18.49 9.63
C LYS A 325 1.67 -19.49 10.08
N ASP A 326 2.09 -20.59 10.69
CA ASP A 326 1.18 -21.59 11.25
C ASP A 326 0.31 -20.97 12.34
N SER A 327 0.90 -20.16 13.22
CA SER A 327 0.17 -19.44 14.27
C SER A 327 -0.85 -18.45 13.67
N LEU A 328 -0.49 -17.72 12.62
CA LEU A 328 -1.41 -16.85 11.90
C LEU A 328 -2.55 -17.63 11.24
N ALA A 329 -2.25 -18.77 10.63
CA ALA A 329 -3.26 -19.64 10.03
C ALA A 329 -4.25 -20.14 11.09
N SER A 330 -3.77 -20.62 12.24
CA SER A 330 -4.63 -21.05 13.35
C SER A 330 -5.51 -19.90 13.88
N LEU A 331 -4.95 -18.70 14.05
CA LEU A 331 -5.74 -17.53 14.48
C LEU A 331 -6.81 -17.15 13.45
N GLU A 332 -6.52 -17.28 12.15
CA GLU A 332 -7.50 -17.02 11.09
C GLU A 332 -8.61 -18.09 11.05
N GLU A 333 -8.28 -19.38 11.23
CA GLU A 333 -9.28 -20.45 11.36
C GLU A 333 -10.20 -20.22 12.56
N MET A 334 -9.65 -19.75 13.69
CA MET A 334 -10.45 -19.40 14.86
C MET A 334 -11.41 -18.24 14.59
N LYS A 335 -11.00 -17.25 13.79
CA LYS A 335 -11.87 -16.14 13.34
C LYS A 335 -13.06 -16.67 12.52
N ASP A 336 -12.77 -17.56 11.58
CA ASP A 336 -13.78 -18.14 10.69
C ASP A 336 -14.74 -19.09 11.44
N ARG A 337 -14.34 -19.66 12.58
CA ARG A 337 -15.19 -20.53 13.41
C ARG A 337 -16.45 -19.83 13.92
N GLU A 338 -16.33 -18.58 14.39
CA GLU A 338 -17.50 -17.81 14.83
C GLU A 338 -18.49 -17.57 13.68
N VAL A 339 -17.95 -17.24 12.50
CA VAL A 339 -18.73 -17.04 11.28
C VAL A 339 -19.41 -18.35 10.83
N LEU A 340 -18.71 -19.47 10.93
CA LEU A 340 -19.22 -20.81 10.63
C LEU A 340 -20.41 -21.19 11.53
N GLN A 341 -20.32 -20.93 12.84
CA GLN A 341 -21.42 -21.23 13.77
C GLN A 341 -22.71 -20.48 13.41
N VAL A 342 -22.59 -19.20 13.01
CA VAL A 342 -23.73 -18.41 12.52
C VAL A 342 -24.31 -19.04 11.25
N ILE A 343 -23.46 -19.40 10.28
CA ILE A 343 -23.89 -20.01 9.01
C ILE A 343 -24.58 -21.36 9.26
N GLU A 344 -24.04 -22.20 10.14
CA GLU A 344 -24.62 -23.50 10.51
C GLU A 344 -26.01 -23.35 11.13
N LEU A 345 -26.22 -22.36 12.00
CA LEU A 345 -27.55 -22.10 12.55
C LEU A 345 -28.53 -21.63 11.47
N LEU A 346 -28.14 -20.68 10.62
CA LEU A 346 -29.00 -20.21 9.53
C LEU A 346 -29.35 -21.36 8.57
N ARG A 347 -28.39 -22.25 8.31
CA ARG A 347 -28.58 -23.45 7.50
C ARG A 347 -29.54 -24.43 8.17
N SER A 348 -29.43 -24.66 9.49
CA SER A 348 -30.33 -25.57 10.21
C SER A 348 -31.79 -25.09 10.19
N VAL A 349 -32.02 -23.77 10.26
CA VAL A 349 -33.36 -23.18 10.11
C VAL A 349 -33.92 -23.45 8.71
N LYS A 350 -33.09 -23.26 7.68
CA LYS A 350 -33.46 -23.54 6.29
C LYS A 350 -33.78 -25.03 6.07
N ASP A 351 -32.94 -25.92 6.59
CA ASP A 351 -33.09 -27.36 6.42
C ASP A 351 -34.32 -27.89 7.16
N SER A 352 -34.60 -27.36 8.35
CA SER A 352 -35.82 -27.66 9.10
C SER A 352 -37.07 -27.23 8.32
N TYR A 353 -37.07 -26.04 7.72
CA TYR A 353 -38.18 -25.56 6.90
C TYR A 353 -38.41 -26.42 5.65
N GLU A 354 -37.34 -26.73 4.90
CA GLU A 354 -37.46 -27.56 3.70
C GLU A 354 -37.87 -29.01 4.03
N THR A 355 -37.43 -29.53 5.18
CA THR A 355 -37.88 -30.84 5.69
C THR A 355 -39.37 -30.82 6.01
N ASN A 356 -39.82 -29.83 6.79
CA ASN A 356 -41.25 -29.69 7.13
C ASN A 356 -42.10 -29.52 5.87
N LYS A 357 -41.64 -28.72 4.90
CA LYS A 357 -42.29 -28.54 3.60
C LYS A 357 -42.39 -29.84 2.81
N LYS A 358 -41.32 -30.64 2.75
CA LYS A 358 -41.32 -31.94 2.08
C LYS A 358 -42.31 -32.89 2.72
N GLU A 359 -42.33 -32.92 4.06
CA GLU A 359 -43.20 -33.79 4.85
C GLU A 359 -44.68 -33.41 4.70
N ILE A 360 -45.03 -32.12 4.84
CA ILE A 360 -46.39 -31.62 4.60
C ILE A 360 -46.85 -31.98 3.17
N ARG A 361 -45.99 -31.79 2.16
CA ARG A 361 -46.33 -32.16 0.78
C ARG A 361 -46.46 -33.66 0.57
N ARG A 362 -45.72 -34.49 1.31
CA ARG A 362 -45.87 -35.95 1.30
C ARG A 362 -47.22 -36.34 1.88
N GLN A 363 -47.59 -35.80 3.04
CA GLN A 363 -48.88 -36.05 3.67
C GLN A 363 -50.06 -35.62 2.78
N VAL A 364 -49.94 -34.47 2.09
CA VAL A 364 -50.94 -34.03 1.11
C VAL A 364 -51.09 -35.02 -0.04
N ARG A 365 -50.00 -35.51 -0.64
CA ARG A 365 -50.06 -36.52 -1.69
C ARG A 365 -50.69 -37.82 -1.20
N GLU A 366 -50.34 -38.27 0.00
CA GLU A 366 -50.93 -39.48 0.59
C GLU A 366 -52.44 -39.33 0.79
N LEU A 367 -52.91 -38.15 1.20
CA LEU A 367 -54.34 -37.86 1.28
C LEU A 367 -55.01 -37.86 -0.10
N GLU A 368 -54.37 -37.30 -1.12
CA GLU A 368 -54.86 -37.34 -2.52
C GLU A 368 -54.99 -38.76 -3.05
N GLU A 369 -54.13 -39.68 -2.61
CA GLU A 369 -54.07 -41.07 -3.08
C GLU A 369 -54.91 -42.04 -2.24
N SER A 370 -55.26 -41.69 -0.98
CA SER A 370 -55.91 -42.62 -0.04
C SER A 370 -57.31 -42.19 0.45
N ASP A 371 -57.66 -40.91 0.42
CA ASP A 371 -58.98 -40.45 0.86
C ASP A 371 -60.02 -40.63 -0.25
N ILE A 372 -60.96 -41.56 -0.03
CA ILE A 372 -62.01 -41.93 -0.99
C ILE A 372 -62.88 -40.74 -1.40
N GLN A 373 -63.12 -39.76 -0.52
CA GLN A 373 -63.93 -38.58 -0.85
C GLN A 373 -63.18 -37.59 -1.73
N ILE A 374 -61.85 -37.50 -1.60
CA ILE A 374 -61.00 -36.69 -2.48
C ILE A 374 -60.88 -37.37 -3.85
N ILE A 375 -60.62 -38.68 -3.88
CA ILE A 375 -60.50 -39.47 -5.12
C ILE A 375 -61.79 -39.42 -5.94
N ALA A 376 -62.95 -39.57 -5.28
CA ALA A 376 -64.26 -39.51 -5.94
C ALA A 376 -64.73 -38.08 -6.27
N GLY A 377 -63.94 -37.05 -5.97
CA GLY A 377 -64.22 -35.65 -6.32
C GLY A 377 -65.23 -34.92 -5.42
N TYR A 378 -65.61 -35.52 -4.28
CA TYR A 378 -66.54 -34.91 -3.32
C TYR A 378 -65.87 -33.90 -2.37
N LYS A 379 -64.55 -33.99 -2.20
CA LYS A 379 -63.72 -33.05 -1.42
C LYS A 379 -62.50 -32.61 -2.22
N THR A 380 -62.00 -31.41 -1.93
CA THR A 380 -60.78 -30.87 -2.53
C THR A 380 -59.84 -30.36 -1.46
N ILE A 381 -58.52 -30.41 -1.76
CA ILE A 381 -57.50 -29.88 -0.85
C ILE A 381 -57.34 -28.38 -1.07
N ASP A 382 -57.44 -27.62 0.01
CA ASP A 382 -57.13 -26.19 0.00
C ASP A 382 -55.61 -25.97 -0.12
N LYS A 383 -55.16 -25.69 -1.34
CA LYS A 383 -53.76 -25.39 -1.64
C LYS A 383 -53.24 -24.16 -0.90
N SER A 384 -54.10 -23.18 -0.60
CA SER A 384 -53.73 -21.98 0.14
C SER A 384 -53.45 -22.30 1.60
N ALA A 385 -54.26 -23.17 2.20
CA ALA A 385 -54.04 -23.67 3.56
C ALA A 385 -52.77 -24.52 3.66
N VAL A 386 -52.49 -25.36 2.66
CA VAL A 386 -51.22 -26.13 2.58
C VAL A 386 -50.01 -25.20 2.56
N GLU A 387 -50.02 -24.18 1.69
CA GLU A 387 -48.92 -23.22 1.61
C GLU A 387 -48.83 -22.33 2.88
N ALA A 388 -49.94 -22.05 3.57
CA ALA A 388 -49.93 -21.39 4.88
C ALA A 388 -49.30 -22.28 5.96
N ASN A 389 -49.62 -23.58 6.00
CA ASN A 389 -49.02 -24.54 6.93
C ASN A 389 -47.51 -24.67 6.70
N ILE A 390 -47.07 -24.72 5.43
CA ILE A 390 -45.65 -24.69 5.09
C ILE A 390 -45.00 -23.40 5.58
N ARG A 391 -45.61 -22.23 5.34
CA ARG A 391 -45.06 -20.95 5.80
C ARG A 391 -45.01 -20.83 7.33
N ASN A 392 -45.90 -21.48 8.04
CA ASN A 392 -45.98 -21.47 9.51
C ASN A 392 -45.29 -22.69 10.16
N SER A 393 -44.59 -23.52 9.41
CA SER A 393 -43.98 -24.75 9.92
C SER A 393 -42.75 -24.50 10.81
N ILE A 394 -42.35 -23.24 11.00
CA ILE A 394 -41.20 -22.82 11.80
C ILE A 394 -41.68 -21.77 12.80
N ASP A 395 -41.17 -21.86 14.03
CA ASP A 395 -41.36 -20.85 15.06
C ASP A 395 -40.48 -19.63 14.75
N TRP A 396 -40.99 -18.76 13.86
CA TRP A 396 -40.27 -17.57 13.41
C TRP A 396 -39.99 -16.56 14.52
N VAL A 397 -40.75 -16.59 15.62
CA VAL A 397 -40.50 -15.74 16.79
C VAL A 397 -39.20 -16.19 17.46
N LYS A 398 -39.07 -17.48 17.76
CA LYS A 398 -37.82 -18.04 18.32
C LYS A 398 -36.63 -17.84 17.40
N VAL A 399 -36.80 -18.03 16.09
CA VAL A 399 -35.74 -17.74 15.11
C VAL A 399 -35.30 -16.29 15.21
N ASN A 400 -36.23 -15.34 15.25
CA ASN A 400 -35.92 -13.92 15.36
C ASN A 400 -35.20 -13.57 16.67
N ASP A 401 -35.54 -14.20 17.79
CA ASP A 401 -34.85 -13.96 19.07
C ASP A 401 -33.44 -14.57 19.11
N LEU A 402 -33.24 -15.72 18.47
CA LEU A 402 -31.91 -16.30 18.24
C LEU A 402 -31.06 -15.38 17.37
N LEU A 403 -31.61 -14.88 16.25
CA LEU A 403 -30.90 -13.97 15.35
C LEU A 403 -30.41 -12.70 16.06
N LYS A 404 -31.24 -12.09 16.92
CA LYS A 404 -30.83 -10.91 17.70
C LYS A 404 -29.69 -11.20 18.65
N THR A 405 -29.68 -12.38 19.26
CA THR A 405 -28.68 -12.80 20.24
C THR A 405 -27.33 -13.07 19.58
N ILE A 406 -27.32 -13.75 18.43
CA ILE A 406 -26.08 -14.23 17.80
C ILE A 406 -25.52 -13.28 16.73
N LEU A 407 -26.34 -12.36 16.19
CA LEU A 407 -25.95 -11.37 15.17
C LEU A 407 -26.11 -9.92 15.68
N PRO A 408 -25.49 -9.54 16.82
CA PRO A 408 -25.29 -8.13 17.12
C PRO A 408 -24.37 -7.48 16.08
N GLU A 409 -24.28 -6.15 16.12
CA GLU A 409 -23.51 -5.36 15.15
C GLU A 409 -22.02 -5.74 15.13
N GLU A 410 -21.44 -6.08 16.28
CA GLU A 410 -20.07 -6.58 16.40
C GLU A 410 -19.84 -7.87 15.60
N SER A 411 -20.72 -8.87 15.74
CA SER A 411 -20.65 -10.13 14.98
C SER A 411 -20.77 -9.91 13.48
N LEU A 412 -21.58 -8.94 13.04
CA LEU A 412 -21.68 -8.57 11.62
C LEU A 412 -20.37 -7.98 11.10
N GLY A 413 -19.66 -7.20 11.92
CA GLY A 413 -18.30 -6.74 11.64
C GLY A 413 -17.34 -7.91 11.43
N LYS A 414 -17.33 -8.88 12.35
CA LYS A 414 -16.49 -10.08 12.24
C LYS A 414 -16.74 -10.88 10.95
N ILE A 415 -18.02 -11.05 10.56
CA ILE A 415 -18.38 -11.69 9.27
C ILE A 415 -17.85 -10.88 8.10
N LYS A 416 -17.94 -9.54 8.16
CA LYS A 416 -17.44 -8.65 7.11
C LYS A 416 -15.92 -8.74 6.94
N ASP A 417 -15.21 -8.84 8.06
CA ASP A 417 -13.76 -8.88 8.12
C ASP A 417 -13.16 -10.28 7.90
N SER A 418 -13.99 -11.31 7.72
CA SER A 418 -13.52 -12.64 7.32
C SER A 418 -12.86 -12.56 5.94
N SER A 419 -11.66 -13.15 5.85
CA SER A 419 -10.94 -13.31 4.60
C SER A 419 -11.58 -14.37 3.68
N ASN A 420 -12.49 -15.20 4.21
CA ASN A 420 -13.16 -16.26 3.50
C ASN A 420 -14.40 -15.76 2.75
N ASN A 421 -14.22 -15.49 1.46
CA ASN A 421 -15.31 -15.01 0.59
C ASN A 421 -16.48 -16.00 0.46
N GLN A 422 -16.24 -17.31 0.62
CA GLN A 422 -17.31 -18.29 0.55
C GLN A 422 -18.23 -18.18 1.78
N LEU A 423 -17.67 -18.01 2.98
CA LEU A 423 -18.47 -17.83 4.20
C LEU A 423 -19.34 -16.57 4.12
N LYS A 424 -18.78 -15.46 3.63
CA LYS A 424 -19.56 -14.22 3.40
C LYS A 424 -20.71 -14.43 2.42
N SER A 425 -20.46 -15.16 1.32
CA SER A 425 -21.49 -15.50 0.34
C SER A 425 -22.59 -16.37 0.95
N ASP A 426 -22.22 -17.44 1.65
CA ASP A 426 -23.13 -18.38 2.31
C ASP A 426 -24.04 -17.65 3.32
N PHE A 427 -23.45 -16.77 4.14
CA PHE A 427 -24.19 -15.93 5.09
C PHE A 427 -25.27 -15.11 4.40
N ILE A 428 -24.91 -14.39 3.32
CA ILE A 428 -25.85 -13.53 2.59
C ILE A 428 -26.91 -14.32 1.83
N GLU A 429 -26.56 -15.46 1.25
CA GLU A 429 -27.53 -16.34 0.60
C GLU A 429 -28.57 -16.86 1.59
N LEU A 430 -28.12 -17.35 2.75
CA LEU A 430 -29.00 -17.84 3.82
C LEU A 430 -29.84 -16.70 4.40
N ALA A 431 -29.27 -15.55 4.71
CA ALA A 431 -30.01 -14.39 5.21
C ALA A 431 -31.10 -13.95 4.23
N ASN A 432 -30.79 -13.90 2.93
CA ASN A 432 -31.77 -13.59 1.89
C ASN A 432 -32.86 -14.67 1.76
N TRP A 433 -32.49 -15.94 1.92
CA TRP A 433 -33.44 -17.05 1.93
C TRP A 433 -34.40 -16.91 3.14
N LEU A 434 -33.89 -16.62 4.34
CA LEU A 434 -34.71 -16.39 5.53
C LEU A 434 -35.66 -15.20 5.30
N ARG A 435 -35.16 -14.09 4.75
CA ARG A 435 -35.98 -12.90 4.44
C ARG A 435 -37.15 -13.21 3.49
N LYS A 436 -36.94 -14.11 2.53
CA LYS A 436 -37.94 -14.49 1.53
C LYS A 436 -39.01 -15.45 2.09
N ASN A 437 -38.63 -16.35 2.99
CA ASN A 437 -39.51 -17.43 3.46
C ASN A 437 -40.13 -17.17 4.85
N SER A 438 -39.55 -16.29 5.66
CA SER A 438 -40.06 -15.94 6.98
C SER A 438 -41.37 -15.14 6.92
N GLN A 439 -42.30 -15.43 7.84
CA GLN A 439 -43.52 -14.62 8.05
C GLN A 439 -43.26 -13.30 8.78
N SER A 440 -42.14 -13.19 9.50
CA SER A 440 -41.73 -11.98 10.22
C SER A 440 -40.29 -11.63 9.83
N ASN A 441 -40.15 -10.98 8.68
CA ASN A 441 -38.85 -10.73 8.05
C ASN A 441 -38.17 -9.42 8.48
N SER A 442 -38.79 -8.63 9.37
CA SER A 442 -38.27 -7.31 9.78
C SER A 442 -36.91 -7.40 10.46
N VAL A 443 -36.69 -8.40 11.32
CA VAL A 443 -35.43 -8.62 12.03
C VAL A 443 -34.30 -8.96 11.06
N ILE A 444 -34.49 -9.98 10.22
CA ILE A 444 -33.47 -10.38 9.24
C ILE A 444 -33.25 -9.29 8.16
N ALA A 445 -34.28 -8.55 7.78
CA ALA A 445 -34.13 -7.39 6.89
C ALA A 445 -33.25 -6.31 7.53
N GLY A 446 -33.49 -5.98 8.81
CA GLY A 446 -32.65 -5.05 9.56
C GLY A 446 -31.20 -5.51 9.69
N ILE A 447 -30.97 -6.81 9.91
CA ILE A 447 -29.62 -7.41 9.95
C ILE A 447 -28.92 -7.26 8.59
N ILE A 448 -29.59 -7.59 7.49
CA ILE A 448 -29.04 -7.44 6.13
C ILE A 448 -28.71 -5.97 5.83
N ASP A 449 -29.60 -5.05 6.21
CA ASP A 449 -29.40 -3.63 5.95
C ASP A 449 -28.26 -3.04 6.77
N LYS A 450 -28.10 -3.48 8.04
CA LYS A 450 -26.90 -3.18 8.85
C LYS A 450 -25.63 -3.75 8.19
N TYR A 451 -25.63 -5.00 7.76
CA TYR A 451 -24.46 -5.61 7.13
C TYR A 451 -23.99 -4.87 5.87
N LYS A 452 -24.93 -4.33 5.06
CA LYS A 452 -24.63 -3.56 3.84
C LYS A 452 -23.93 -2.24 4.10
N ILE A 453 -24.13 -1.63 5.27
CA ILE A 453 -23.52 -0.34 5.62
C ILE A 453 -22.17 -0.48 6.33
N ILE A 454 -21.83 -1.67 6.82
CA ILE A 454 -20.51 -1.96 7.38
C ILE A 454 -19.49 -1.94 6.23
N PRO A 455 -18.46 -1.07 6.27
CA PRO A 455 -17.44 -1.00 5.23
C PRO A 455 -16.51 -2.22 5.30
N PRO A 456 -16.28 -2.94 4.19
CA PRO A 456 -15.28 -4.01 4.17
C PRO A 456 -13.86 -3.43 4.16
N LYS A 457 -12.85 -4.26 4.41
CA LYS A 457 -11.45 -3.89 4.20
C LYS A 457 -11.17 -3.71 2.70
N ILE A 458 -11.12 -2.46 2.22
CA ILE A 458 -10.85 -2.14 0.81
C ILE A 458 -9.34 -1.89 0.61
N PRO A 459 -8.62 -2.72 -0.17
CA PRO A 459 -7.18 -2.65 -0.33
C PRO A 459 -6.72 -1.60 -1.36
N PHE A 460 -7.62 -0.73 -1.80
CA PHE A 460 -7.36 0.29 -2.82
C PHE A 460 -8.21 1.54 -2.60
N LYS A 461 -7.86 2.61 -3.30
CA LYS A 461 -8.65 3.84 -3.39
C LYS A 461 -9.10 4.04 -4.82
N ILE A 462 -10.37 4.39 -5.03
CA ILE A 462 -10.89 4.77 -6.35
C ILE A 462 -10.50 6.22 -6.61
N LEU A 463 -9.82 6.46 -7.73
CA LEU A 463 -9.40 7.80 -8.17
C LEU A 463 -10.41 8.42 -9.14
N SER A 464 -10.89 7.63 -10.09
CA SER A 464 -11.92 8.05 -11.04
C SER A 464 -12.59 6.85 -11.68
N ALA A 465 -13.71 7.09 -12.37
CA ALA A 465 -14.47 6.09 -13.08
C ALA A 465 -14.87 6.63 -14.45
N LYS A 466 -14.98 5.72 -15.43
CA LYS A 466 -15.30 6.07 -16.80
C LYS A 466 -16.20 5.01 -17.42
N ILE A 467 -17.29 5.48 -18.02
CA ILE A 467 -18.20 4.64 -18.80
C ILE A 467 -17.59 4.34 -20.16
N THR A 468 -17.61 3.07 -20.56
CA THR A 468 -16.99 2.61 -21.81
C THR A 468 -18.05 2.09 -22.78
N ASN A 469 -17.99 2.56 -24.04
CA ASN A 469 -18.76 2.06 -25.19
C ASN A 469 -17.82 1.99 -26.41
N GLY A 470 -16.60 1.51 -26.20
CA GLY A 470 -15.48 1.69 -27.14
C GLY A 470 -15.22 3.17 -27.44
N LYS A 471 -15.02 3.50 -28.73
CA LYS A 471 -14.88 4.89 -29.23
C LYS A 471 -16.20 5.53 -29.66
N LYS A 472 -17.35 4.89 -29.40
CA LYS A 472 -18.66 5.29 -29.91
C LYS A 472 -19.42 6.13 -28.89
N PRO A 473 -20.28 7.08 -29.32
CA PRO A 473 -21.09 7.87 -28.41
C PRO A 473 -22.19 7.03 -27.73
N LEU A 474 -22.75 7.55 -26.64
CA LEU A 474 -23.83 6.91 -25.87
C LEU A 474 -25.22 7.20 -26.48
N PHE A 475 -25.37 6.95 -27.79
CA PHE A 475 -26.68 6.95 -28.42
C PHE A 475 -27.17 5.54 -28.68
N THR A 476 -28.49 5.31 -28.52
CA THR A 476 -29.13 4.00 -28.67
C THR A 476 -28.68 3.25 -29.94
N LYS A 477 -28.58 3.93 -31.09
CA LYS A 477 -28.06 3.33 -32.33
C LYS A 477 -26.67 2.68 -32.21
N PHE A 478 -25.76 3.23 -31.41
CA PHE A 478 -24.36 2.78 -31.32
C PHE A 478 -24.05 1.91 -30.11
N ILE A 479 -24.93 1.88 -29.12
CA ILE A 479 -24.71 1.09 -27.92
C ILE A 479 -25.02 -0.37 -28.23
N ARG A 480 -24.10 -1.25 -27.86
CA ARG A 480 -24.31 -2.70 -27.78
C ARG A 480 -23.99 -3.20 -26.39
N TYR A 481 -22.82 -2.78 -25.90
CA TYR A 481 -22.37 -3.06 -24.55
C TYR A 481 -21.92 -1.77 -23.87
N ILE A 482 -22.37 -1.54 -22.64
CA ILE A 482 -21.83 -0.49 -21.78
C ILE A 482 -20.99 -1.14 -20.69
N GLY A 483 -19.72 -0.76 -20.61
CA GLY A 483 -18.81 -1.16 -19.54
C GLY A 483 -18.47 0.00 -18.60
N LEU A 484 -17.64 -0.31 -17.61
CA LEU A 484 -17.12 0.62 -16.62
C LEU A 484 -15.63 0.34 -16.42
N GLU A 485 -14.81 1.39 -16.50
CA GLU A 485 -13.40 1.39 -16.13
C GLU A 485 -13.26 2.16 -14.82
N LEU A 486 -12.60 1.56 -13.83
CA LEU A 486 -12.21 2.25 -12.59
C LEU A 486 -10.70 2.46 -12.58
N ASN A 487 -10.28 3.69 -12.33
CA ASN A 487 -8.88 4.02 -12.07
C ASN A 487 -8.65 3.98 -10.55
N LEU A 488 -7.62 3.24 -10.12
CA LEU A 488 -7.40 2.87 -8.73
C LEU A 488 -5.96 3.18 -8.29
N GLU A 489 -5.79 3.37 -6.98
CA GLU A 489 -4.51 3.34 -6.27
C GLU A 489 -4.53 2.15 -5.29
N VAL A 490 -3.76 1.10 -5.55
CA VAL A 490 -3.75 -0.13 -4.75
C VAL A 490 -2.73 -0.03 -3.62
N LYS A 491 -3.18 -0.23 -2.38
CA LYS A 491 -2.37 -0.17 -1.16
C LYS A 491 -1.76 -1.54 -0.81
N GLU A 492 -2.55 -2.59 -0.98
CA GLU A 492 -2.21 -3.97 -0.59
C GLU A 492 -2.54 -4.97 -1.72
N ASN A 493 -1.67 -5.96 -1.94
CA ASN A 493 -1.94 -7.02 -2.92
C ASN A 493 -3.10 -7.90 -2.42
N SER A 494 -4.07 -8.17 -3.29
CA SER A 494 -5.30 -8.87 -2.89
C SER A 494 -6.08 -9.38 -4.11
N THR A 495 -6.97 -10.33 -3.88
CA THR A 495 -7.98 -10.73 -4.87
C THR A 495 -9.34 -10.21 -4.42
N VAL A 496 -10.02 -9.47 -5.29
CA VAL A 496 -11.27 -8.76 -4.97
C VAL A 496 -12.38 -9.19 -5.92
N THR A 497 -13.55 -9.50 -5.36
CA THR A 497 -14.77 -9.84 -6.11
C THR A 497 -15.74 -8.66 -6.14
N PHE A 498 -15.94 -8.10 -7.32
CA PHE A 498 -16.81 -6.96 -7.58
C PHE A 498 -18.20 -7.44 -8.01
N HIS A 499 -19.23 -6.91 -7.37
CA HIS A 499 -20.63 -7.11 -7.75
C HIS A 499 -21.15 -5.83 -8.41
N ILE A 500 -21.77 -5.93 -9.58
CA ILE A 500 -22.12 -4.77 -10.41
C ILE A 500 -23.62 -4.75 -10.69
N LYS A 501 -24.26 -3.59 -10.50
CA LYS A 501 -25.66 -3.35 -10.88
C LYS A 501 -25.75 -2.29 -11.97
N TYR A 502 -26.35 -2.66 -13.10
CA TYR A 502 -26.76 -1.72 -14.13
C TYR A 502 -28.22 -1.33 -13.90
N ILE A 503 -28.44 -0.07 -13.54
CA ILE A 503 -29.73 0.44 -13.14
C ILE A 503 -30.28 1.38 -14.20
N THR A 504 -31.47 1.05 -14.67
CA THR A 504 -32.22 1.79 -15.68
C THR A 504 -32.76 3.11 -15.13
N PRO A 505 -33.20 4.05 -16.00
CA PRO A 505 -33.83 5.30 -15.58
C PRO A 505 -35.08 5.09 -14.72
N ARG A 506 -35.72 3.92 -14.83
CA ARG A 506 -36.91 3.54 -14.04
C ARG A 506 -36.54 2.86 -12.70
N GLY A 507 -35.26 2.74 -12.37
CA GLY A 507 -34.78 2.09 -11.14
C GLY A 507 -34.70 0.57 -11.22
N GLY A 508 -35.14 -0.06 -12.31
CA GLY A 508 -35.02 -1.51 -12.50
C GLY A 508 -33.59 -1.94 -12.82
N ILE A 509 -33.22 -3.14 -12.37
CA ILE A 509 -31.92 -3.79 -12.66
C ILE A 509 -32.11 -4.76 -13.83
N LYS A 510 -31.24 -4.66 -14.85
CA LYS A 510 -31.19 -5.69 -15.90
C LYS A 510 -30.25 -6.81 -15.48
N ARG A 511 -30.75 -8.04 -15.48
CA ARG A 511 -29.99 -9.25 -15.14
C ARG A 511 -30.43 -10.44 -16.00
N ASN A 512 -29.51 -11.35 -16.28
CA ASN A 512 -29.82 -12.65 -16.88
C ASN A 512 -30.10 -13.64 -15.75
N SER A 513 -31.31 -14.18 -15.66
CA SER A 513 -31.69 -15.09 -14.58
C SER A 513 -30.87 -16.38 -14.51
N LYS A 514 -30.20 -16.79 -15.61
CA LYS A 514 -29.39 -18.00 -15.67
C LYS A 514 -27.93 -17.77 -15.23
N THR A 515 -27.39 -16.59 -15.47
CA THR A 515 -25.93 -16.33 -15.31
C THR A 515 -25.61 -15.19 -14.36
N SER A 516 -26.56 -14.29 -14.11
CA SER A 516 -26.36 -13.18 -13.17
C SER A 516 -26.69 -13.63 -11.75
N PRO A 517 -25.86 -13.29 -10.76
CA PRO A 517 -26.18 -13.54 -9.36
C PRO A 517 -27.44 -12.77 -8.94
N ILE A 518 -28.11 -13.24 -7.90
CA ILE A 518 -29.35 -12.64 -7.41
C ILE A 518 -29.06 -11.21 -6.94
N GLY A 519 -29.86 -10.25 -7.43
CA GLY A 519 -29.73 -8.84 -7.04
C GLY A 519 -28.65 -8.04 -7.79
N TYR A 520 -27.82 -8.68 -8.61
CA TYR A 520 -26.81 -7.98 -9.42
C TYR A 520 -26.92 -8.32 -10.91
N THR A 521 -26.28 -7.48 -11.71
CA THR A 521 -26.19 -7.68 -13.15
C THR A 521 -25.07 -8.65 -13.50
N GLN A 522 -23.91 -8.52 -12.85
CA GLN A 522 -22.77 -9.42 -13.03
C GLN A 522 -21.84 -9.40 -11.81
N VAL A 523 -20.97 -10.41 -11.73
CA VAL A 523 -19.89 -10.53 -10.75
C VAL A 523 -18.57 -10.74 -11.47
N VAL A 524 -17.51 -10.09 -11.00
CA VAL A 524 -16.18 -10.12 -11.60
C VAL A 524 -15.11 -10.17 -10.51
N THR A 525 -14.26 -11.19 -10.53
CA THR A 525 -13.11 -11.30 -9.62
C THR A 525 -11.83 -10.83 -10.32
N LYS A 526 -11.02 -10.02 -9.62
CA LYS A 526 -9.74 -9.48 -10.12
C LYS A 526 -8.66 -9.57 -9.05
N SER A 527 -7.47 -10.01 -9.45
CA SER A 527 -6.27 -9.89 -8.62
C SER A 527 -5.65 -8.52 -8.82
N LEU A 528 -5.39 -7.83 -7.71
CA LEU A 528 -4.85 -6.47 -7.64
C LEU A 528 -3.46 -6.52 -6.99
N ASN A 529 -2.53 -5.76 -7.56
CA ASN A 529 -1.21 -5.51 -6.99
C ASN A 529 -0.90 -4.01 -7.01
N LYS A 530 0.19 -3.59 -6.37
CA LYS A 530 0.60 -2.17 -6.31
C LYS A 530 0.81 -1.51 -7.68
N GLN A 531 1.02 -2.28 -8.75
CA GLN A 531 1.16 -1.78 -10.12
C GLN A 531 -0.19 -1.65 -10.86
N THR A 532 -1.26 -2.20 -10.29
CA THR A 532 -2.60 -2.16 -10.89
C THR A 532 -3.16 -0.76 -10.72
N SER A 533 -3.24 -0.01 -11.83
CA SER A 533 -3.78 1.36 -11.85
C SER A 533 -5.22 1.43 -12.37
N LYS A 534 -5.72 0.35 -12.97
CA LYS A 534 -7.07 0.31 -13.54
C LYS A 534 -7.71 -1.07 -13.50
N VAL A 535 -9.03 -1.08 -13.41
CA VAL A 535 -9.88 -2.27 -13.50
C VAL A 535 -10.98 -2.04 -14.52
N ASP A 536 -10.98 -2.86 -15.57
CA ASP A 536 -11.99 -2.86 -16.62
C ASP A 536 -13.05 -3.93 -16.32
N PHE A 537 -14.32 -3.51 -16.27
CA PHE A 537 -15.46 -4.41 -16.14
C PHE A 537 -16.07 -4.73 -17.50
N PRO A 538 -16.42 -6.01 -17.78
CA PRO A 538 -17.09 -6.38 -19.01
C PRO A 538 -18.37 -5.57 -19.22
N GLY A 539 -18.61 -5.19 -20.47
CA GLY A 539 -19.80 -4.45 -20.83
C GLY A 539 -21.05 -5.32 -20.73
N TRP A 540 -22.14 -4.77 -20.19
CA TRP A 540 -23.45 -5.41 -20.21
C TRP A 540 -24.22 -4.99 -21.46
N GLY A 541 -25.11 -5.84 -21.98
CA GLY A 541 -25.94 -5.49 -23.13
C GLY A 541 -26.20 -6.65 -24.09
N ASN A 542 -26.37 -6.33 -25.37
CA ASN A 542 -26.70 -7.30 -26.42
C ASN A 542 -25.90 -6.96 -27.69
N ALA A 543 -25.38 -8.00 -28.37
CA ALA A 543 -24.52 -7.84 -29.54
C ALA A 543 -25.29 -7.35 -30.78
N GLU A 544 -26.55 -7.75 -30.92
CA GLU A 544 -27.37 -7.50 -32.11
C GLU A 544 -27.99 -6.10 -32.06
N GLU A 545 -28.60 -5.75 -30.92
CA GLU A 545 -29.36 -4.50 -30.75
C GLU A 545 -29.11 -3.78 -29.43
N CYS A 546 -29.49 -2.50 -29.38
CA CYS A 546 -29.44 -1.72 -28.16
C CYS A 546 -30.64 -2.03 -27.27
N THR A 547 -30.37 -2.56 -26.07
CA THR A 547 -31.39 -2.81 -25.06
C THR A 547 -31.53 -1.67 -24.04
N TYR A 548 -30.82 -0.56 -24.20
CA TYR A 548 -30.83 0.55 -23.23
C TYR A 548 -31.96 1.54 -23.50
N ASP A 549 -32.71 1.87 -22.44
CA ASP A 549 -33.71 2.93 -22.47
C ASP A 549 -33.06 4.32 -22.61
N THR A 550 -33.74 5.30 -23.19
CA THR A 550 -33.26 6.68 -23.15
C THR A 550 -33.43 7.28 -21.75
N GLY A 551 -32.45 8.03 -21.25
CA GLY A 551 -32.49 8.69 -19.95
C GLY A 551 -31.22 8.48 -19.13
N LEU A 552 -31.30 8.81 -17.84
CA LEU A 552 -30.21 8.68 -16.87
C LEU A 552 -30.13 7.25 -16.33
N HIS A 553 -29.05 6.55 -16.66
CA HIS A 553 -28.68 5.26 -16.08
C HIS A 553 -27.62 5.46 -15.00
N ARG A 554 -27.41 4.43 -14.19
CA ARG A 554 -26.27 4.35 -13.29
C ARG A 554 -25.71 2.93 -13.19
N ILE A 555 -24.40 2.84 -12.98
CA ILE A 555 -23.69 1.62 -12.65
C ILE A 555 -23.26 1.73 -11.19
N GLU A 556 -23.72 0.82 -10.36
CA GLU A 556 -23.30 0.71 -8.97
C GLU A 556 -22.33 -0.46 -8.82
N VAL A 557 -21.22 -0.23 -8.12
CA VAL A 557 -20.17 -1.22 -7.87
C VAL A 557 -20.14 -1.54 -6.38
N TYR A 558 -20.16 -2.82 -6.05
CA TYR A 558 -20.23 -3.33 -4.69
C TYR A 558 -19.11 -4.33 -4.40
N ILE A 559 -18.68 -4.35 -3.13
CA ILE A 559 -17.83 -5.40 -2.56
C ILE A 559 -18.51 -5.84 -1.26
N ASP A 560 -18.70 -7.16 -1.08
CA ASP A 560 -19.34 -7.74 0.11
C ASP A 560 -20.66 -7.02 0.48
N GLU A 561 -21.56 -6.79 -0.48
CA GLU A 561 -22.81 -6.03 -0.32
C GLU A 561 -22.68 -4.52 0.01
N TYR A 562 -21.46 -3.99 0.17
CA TYR A 562 -21.20 -2.57 0.42
C TYR A 562 -20.98 -1.80 -0.88
N LEU A 563 -21.69 -0.68 -1.06
CA LEU A 563 -21.60 0.18 -2.24
C LEU A 563 -20.29 0.99 -2.21
N ILE A 564 -19.34 0.67 -3.09
CA ILE A 564 -18.05 1.37 -3.15
C ILE A 564 -18.04 2.53 -4.15
N HIS A 565 -18.87 2.48 -5.19
CA HIS A 565 -18.91 3.51 -6.23
C HIS A 565 -20.24 3.53 -6.97
N THR A 566 -20.65 4.70 -7.45
CA THR A 566 -21.78 4.87 -8.36
C THR A 566 -21.37 5.79 -9.51
N GLU A 567 -21.50 5.30 -10.74
CA GLU A 567 -21.24 6.07 -11.95
C GLU A 567 -22.53 6.32 -12.73
N LYS A 568 -22.80 7.56 -13.13
CA LYS A 568 -24.04 7.94 -13.83
C LYS A 568 -23.76 8.25 -15.29
N PHE A 569 -24.67 7.86 -16.18
CA PHE A 569 -24.54 8.15 -17.62
C PHE A 569 -25.88 8.33 -18.31
N ILE A 570 -25.90 9.10 -19.39
CA ILE A 570 -27.11 9.38 -20.15
C ILE A 570 -27.04 8.62 -21.48
N VAL A 571 -28.10 7.89 -21.77
CA VAL A 571 -28.35 7.30 -23.09
C VAL A 571 -29.41 8.12 -23.80
N ASP A 572 -29.14 8.52 -25.04
CA ASP A 572 -30.06 9.36 -25.83
C ASP A 572 -30.26 8.80 -27.25
N LEU A 573 -31.21 9.36 -27.99
CA LEU A 573 -31.34 9.13 -29.43
C LEU A 573 -30.26 9.92 -30.17
N ALA A 574 -29.69 9.33 -31.23
CA ALA A 574 -28.75 10.06 -32.05
C ALA A 574 -29.44 11.29 -32.68
N PRO A 575 -28.72 12.40 -32.95
CA PRO A 575 -29.29 13.57 -33.59
C PRO A 575 -30.03 13.23 -34.90
N SER A 576 -29.46 12.35 -35.74
CA SER A 576 -30.10 11.89 -36.97
C SER A 576 -31.42 11.15 -36.71
N GLU A 577 -31.52 10.36 -35.65
CA GLU A 577 -32.75 9.64 -35.28
C GLU A 577 -33.84 10.60 -34.79
N LYS A 578 -33.46 11.61 -33.99
CA LYS A 578 -34.39 12.67 -33.56
C LYS A 578 -34.93 13.44 -34.74
N ILE A 579 -34.07 13.81 -35.69
CA ILE A 579 -34.45 14.53 -36.90
C ILE A 579 -35.34 13.65 -37.79
N LYS A 580 -35.01 12.35 -37.97
CA LYS A 580 -35.87 11.41 -38.72
C LYS A 580 -37.27 11.29 -38.14
N LYS A 581 -37.42 11.23 -36.81
CA LYS A 581 -38.74 11.22 -36.15
C LYS A 581 -39.51 12.52 -36.41
N LYS A 582 -38.85 13.67 -36.30
CA LYS A 582 -39.44 14.98 -36.64
C LYS A 582 -39.85 15.07 -38.11
N LEU A 583 -39.00 14.59 -39.02
CA LEU A 583 -39.26 14.54 -40.46
C LEU A 583 -40.49 13.66 -40.77
N ALA A 584 -40.56 12.45 -40.21
CA ALA A 584 -41.71 11.57 -40.39
C ALA A 584 -43.01 12.21 -39.86
N SER A 585 -42.95 12.94 -38.74
CA SER A 585 -44.09 13.70 -38.22
C SER A 585 -44.49 14.84 -39.16
N ALA A 586 -43.51 15.59 -39.69
CA ALA A 586 -43.73 16.67 -40.65
C ALA A 586 -44.33 16.16 -41.97
N GLU A 587 -43.88 15.01 -42.47
CA GLU A 587 -44.44 14.37 -43.67
C GLU A 587 -45.87 13.86 -43.46
N ARG A 588 -46.19 13.32 -42.26
CA ARG A 588 -47.58 12.98 -41.91
C ARG A 588 -48.46 14.23 -41.88
N LYS A 589 -47.97 15.34 -41.34
CA LYS A 589 -48.70 16.62 -41.31
C LYS A 589 -48.95 17.16 -42.72
N LEU A 590 -47.97 17.05 -43.63
CA LEU A 590 -48.18 17.40 -45.04
C LEU A 590 -49.26 16.54 -45.71
N LYS A 591 -49.27 15.23 -45.46
CA LYS A 591 -50.35 14.33 -45.92
C LYS A 591 -51.72 14.75 -45.39
N GLN A 592 -51.80 15.23 -44.15
CA GLN A 592 -53.03 15.74 -43.55
C GLN A 592 -53.49 17.04 -44.24
N ILE A 593 -52.60 18.03 -44.40
CA ILE A 593 -52.89 19.29 -45.11
C ILE A 593 -53.42 19.03 -46.53
N ASN A 594 -52.82 18.06 -47.24
CA ASN A 594 -53.26 17.67 -48.58
C ASN A 594 -54.68 17.09 -48.62
N ARG A 595 -55.15 16.48 -47.53
CA ARG A 595 -56.52 15.95 -47.39
C ARG A 595 -57.51 16.98 -46.84
N THR A 596 -57.03 18.06 -46.23
CA THR A 596 -57.89 19.10 -45.69
C THR A 596 -58.58 19.89 -46.81
N GLU A 597 -59.89 20.08 -46.65
CA GLU A 597 -60.69 20.99 -47.45
C GLU A 597 -60.86 22.31 -46.68
N TYR A 598 -60.27 23.38 -47.19
CA TYR A 598 -60.30 24.69 -46.53
C TYR A 598 -61.60 25.42 -46.89
N PHE A 599 -62.18 26.13 -45.93
CA PHE A 599 -63.44 26.86 -46.08
C PHE A 599 -64.62 25.97 -46.53
N GLU A 600 -64.59 24.67 -46.26
CA GLU A 600 -65.61 23.71 -46.73
C GLU A 600 -67.02 24.13 -46.26
N SER A 601 -67.14 24.55 -45.01
CA SER A 601 -68.42 25.01 -44.42
C SER A 601 -68.91 26.28 -45.11
N GLU A 602 -68.04 27.26 -45.31
CA GLU A 602 -68.35 28.53 -45.94
C GLU A 602 -68.70 28.37 -47.43
N ILE A 603 -68.00 27.47 -48.14
CA ILE A 603 -68.29 27.11 -49.52
C ILE A 603 -69.65 26.41 -49.59
N ARG A 604 -69.92 25.44 -48.71
CA ARG A 604 -71.19 24.71 -48.65
C ARG A 604 -72.35 25.65 -48.35
N ASN A 605 -72.18 26.58 -47.41
CA ASN A 605 -73.17 27.60 -47.09
C ASN A 605 -73.42 28.54 -48.28
N ALA A 606 -72.36 29.01 -48.95
CA ALA A 606 -72.49 29.85 -50.14
C ALA A 606 -73.17 29.12 -51.31
N GLN A 607 -72.94 27.82 -51.47
CA GLN A 607 -73.64 26.95 -52.44
C GLN A 607 -75.11 26.74 -52.08
N ASN A 608 -75.45 26.59 -50.79
CA ASN A 608 -76.83 26.53 -50.33
C ASN A 608 -77.57 27.84 -50.59
N GLU A 609 -76.96 28.99 -50.30
CA GLU A 609 -77.48 30.33 -50.66
C GLU A 609 -77.73 30.44 -52.19
N MET A 610 -76.80 29.94 -53.01
CA MET A 610 -76.96 29.89 -54.47
C MET A 610 -78.18 29.07 -54.90
N ASN A 611 -78.43 27.94 -54.24
CA ASN A 611 -79.60 27.10 -54.52
C ASN A 611 -80.91 27.82 -54.18
N GLU A 612 -80.96 28.55 -53.06
CA GLU A 612 -82.12 29.34 -52.67
C GLU A 612 -82.39 30.51 -53.65
N ILE A 613 -81.34 31.21 -54.11
CA ILE A 613 -81.45 32.25 -55.15
C ILE A 613 -82.00 31.67 -56.47
N LYS A 614 -81.63 30.43 -56.83
CA LYS A 614 -82.13 29.74 -58.03
C LYS A 614 -83.59 29.26 -57.90
N LYS A 615 -84.03 28.85 -56.69
CA LYS A 615 -85.38 28.33 -56.40
C LYS A 615 -86.47 29.40 -56.50
N PHE A 616 -86.17 30.66 -56.18
CA PHE A 616 -87.10 31.80 -56.30
C PHE A 616 -87.37 32.14 -57.79
N LYS A 617 -88.08 31.24 -58.50
CA LYS A 617 -88.43 31.33 -59.93
C LYS A 617 -89.66 32.22 -60.21
N TRP A 618 -90.47 32.51 -59.20
CA TRP A 618 -91.89 32.85 -59.44
C TRP A 618 -92.26 34.34 -59.44
N PHE A 619 -91.37 35.27 -59.02
CA PHE A 619 -91.77 36.68 -58.80
C PHE A 619 -90.73 37.77 -59.17
N ARG A 620 -89.71 37.51 -60.02
CA ARG A 620 -88.64 38.51 -60.30
C ARG A 620 -88.33 38.70 -61.79
N VAL A 621 -88.09 39.96 -62.18
CA VAL A 621 -87.58 40.38 -63.51
C VAL A 621 -86.25 39.69 -63.81
N SER A 622 -86.07 39.16 -65.02
CA SER A 622 -84.97 38.24 -65.36
C SER A 622 -83.56 38.84 -65.20
N SER A 623 -83.39 40.15 -65.43
CA SER A 623 -82.10 40.85 -65.35
C SER A 623 -81.55 40.93 -63.91
N LYS A 624 -82.37 41.34 -62.94
CA LYS A 624 -81.98 41.43 -61.51
C LYS A 624 -81.60 40.06 -60.92
N LYS A 625 -82.27 39.00 -61.38
CA LYS A 625 -81.95 37.62 -61.02
C LYS A 625 -80.60 37.18 -61.58
N GLN A 626 -80.32 37.47 -62.86
CA GLN A 626 -79.02 37.18 -63.46
C GLN A 626 -77.88 37.87 -62.71
N SER A 627 -78.05 39.14 -62.31
CA SER A 627 -77.03 39.86 -61.53
C SER A 627 -76.79 39.25 -60.13
N GLN A 628 -77.83 38.78 -59.44
CA GLN A 628 -77.69 38.12 -58.12
C GLN A 628 -77.02 36.75 -58.22
N VAL A 629 -77.39 35.95 -59.23
CA VAL A 629 -76.72 34.66 -59.50
C VAL A 629 -75.25 34.88 -59.85
N GLN A 630 -74.94 35.86 -60.70
CA GLN A 630 -73.56 36.21 -61.02
C GLN A 630 -72.79 36.68 -59.77
N SER A 631 -73.36 37.56 -58.96
CA SER A 631 -72.72 38.04 -57.73
C SER A 631 -72.45 36.92 -56.72
N GLN A 632 -73.38 35.97 -56.56
CA GLN A 632 -73.19 34.83 -55.66
C GLN A 632 -72.18 33.83 -56.24
N GLN A 633 -72.16 33.65 -57.57
CA GLN A 633 -71.15 32.82 -58.22
C GLN A 633 -69.75 33.40 -58.00
N VAL A 634 -69.58 34.73 -58.15
CA VAL A 634 -68.33 35.43 -57.82
C VAL A 634 -67.93 35.23 -56.36
N LYS A 635 -68.88 35.23 -55.41
CA LYS A 635 -68.61 34.95 -53.99
C LYS A 635 -68.11 33.52 -53.77
N ILE A 636 -68.75 32.53 -54.40
CA ILE A 636 -68.34 31.12 -54.36
C ILE A 636 -66.95 30.96 -54.99
N ASP A 637 -66.72 31.54 -56.16
CA ASP A 637 -65.45 31.46 -56.88
C ASP A 637 -64.31 32.09 -56.06
N LYS A 638 -64.58 33.22 -55.39
CA LYS A 638 -63.62 33.87 -54.48
C LYS A 638 -63.32 33.01 -53.26
N LEU A 639 -64.30 32.31 -52.69
CA LEU A 639 -64.09 31.37 -51.57
C LEU A 639 -63.31 30.13 -52.01
N LEU A 640 -63.62 29.57 -53.19
CA LEU A 640 -62.88 28.47 -53.79
C LEU A 640 -61.42 28.88 -54.09
N GLN A 641 -61.21 30.10 -54.59
CA GLN A 641 -59.87 30.63 -54.82
C GLN A 641 -59.12 30.82 -53.51
N LYS A 642 -59.74 31.41 -52.48
CA LYS A 642 -59.15 31.52 -51.14
C LYS A 642 -58.81 30.16 -50.53
N SER A 643 -59.67 29.16 -50.67
CA SER A 643 -59.42 27.78 -50.24
C SER A 643 -58.20 27.17 -50.90
N LYS A 644 -58.07 27.34 -52.23
CA LYS A 644 -56.90 26.89 -52.99
C LYS A 644 -55.62 27.61 -52.55
N GLU A 645 -55.66 28.93 -52.38
CA GLU A 645 -54.50 29.71 -51.95
C GLU A 645 -54.07 29.36 -50.52
N GLU A 646 -55.02 29.24 -49.58
CA GLU A 646 -54.74 28.87 -48.18
C GLU A 646 -54.11 27.47 -48.10
N LYS A 647 -54.63 26.51 -48.88
CA LYS A 647 -54.04 25.17 -48.98
C LYS A 647 -52.62 25.23 -49.55
N LYS A 648 -52.41 26.02 -50.61
CA LYS A 648 -51.09 26.19 -51.25
C LYS A 648 -50.06 26.82 -50.31
N ILE A 649 -50.45 27.83 -49.52
CA ILE A 649 -49.60 28.47 -48.51
C ILE A 649 -49.20 27.45 -47.44
N ASN A 650 -50.16 26.71 -46.88
CA ASN A 650 -49.89 25.72 -45.84
C ASN A 650 -49.02 24.55 -46.34
N ILE A 651 -49.22 24.10 -47.60
CA ILE A 651 -48.33 23.13 -48.25
C ILE A 651 -46.91 23.69 -48.32
N ARG A 652 -46.72 24.91 -48.84
CA ARG A 652 -45.40 25.51 -49.00
C ARG A 652 -44.65 25.64 -47.67
N ILE A 653 -45.30 26.16 -46.62
CA ILE A 653 -44.69 26.30 -45.29
C ILE A 653 -44.25 24.93 -44.75
N GLN A 654 -45.08 23.91 -44.95
CA GLN A 654 -44.77 22.57 -44.48
C GLN A 654 -43.66 21.90 -45.32
N GLU A 655 -43.60 22.14 -46.62
CA GLU A 655 -42.53 21.70 -47.52
C GLU A 655 -41.19 22.37 -47.17
N GLU A 656 -41.18 23.67 -46.87
CA GLU A 656 -40.00 24.40 -46.39
C GLU A 656 -39.50 23.81 -45.06
N THR A 657 -40.41 23.46 -44.15
CA THR A 657 -40.07 22.78 -42.89
C THR A 657 -39.45 21.40 -43.14
N ILE A 658 -40.01 20.62 -44.06
CA ILE A 658 -39.48 19.30 -44.46
C ILE A 658 -38.10 19.46 -45.12
N TYR A 659 -37.93 20.43 -46.00
CA TYR A 659 -36.65 20.72 -46.65
C TYR A 659 -35.57 21.05 -45.62
N LYS A 660 -35.88 21.94 -44.66
CA LYS A 660 -34.96 22.27 -43.56
C LYS A 660 -34.56 21.04 -42.75
N LEU A 661 -35.51 20.19 -42.37
CA LEU A 661 -35.23 18.95 -41.64
C LEU A 661 -34.40 17.95 -42.45
N LYS A 662 -34.59 17.86 -43.79
CA LYS A 662 -33.75 17.03 -44.67
C LYS A 662 -32.32 17.55 -44.75
N THR A 663 -32.14 18.86 -44.86
CA THR A 663 -30.82 19.50 -44.83
C THR A 663 -30.13 19.28 -43.48
N GLU A 664 -30.82 19.50 -42.37
CA GLU A 664 -30.31 19.20 -41.02
C GLU A 664 -29.93 17.73 -40.88
N LEU A 665 -30.74 16.80 -41.43
CA LEU A 665 -30.44 15.36 -41.40
C LEU A 665 -29.16 15.03 -42.18
N SER A 666 -28.93 15.67 -43.32
CA SER A 666 -27.72 15.48 -44.13
C SER A 666 -26.45 15.99 -43.44
N ALA A 667 -26.58 17.03 -42.61
CA ALA A 667 -25.48 17.62 -41.85
C ALA A 667 -25.29 17.00 -40.46
N ALA A 668 -26.26 16.24 -39.95
CA ALA A 668 -26.21 15.64 -38.63
C ALA A 668 -25.10 14.59 -38.55
N LYS A 669 -24.13 14.81 -37.65
CA LYS A 669 -23.18 13.76 -37.25
C LYS A 669 -23.92 12.69 -36.43
N TYR A 670 -23.63 11.42 -36.74
CA TYR A 670 -24.13 10.17 -36.12
C TYR A 670 -25.54 9.69 -36.53
#